data_AF-A0A7S4AQF9-F1
#
_entry.id   AF-A0A7S4AQF9-F1
#
_cell.length_a   1.000
_cell.length_b   1.000
_cell.length_c   1.000
_cell.angle_alpha   90.00
_cell.angle_beta   90.00
_cell.angle_gamma   90.00
#
_symmetry.space_group_name_H-M   'P 1'
#
loop_
_entity.id
_entity.type
_entity.pdbx_description
1 polymer ?
#
loop_
_entity_poly.entity_id
_entity_poly.type
_entity_poly.pdbx_seq_one_letter_code
_entity_poly.pdbx_strand_id
1 'polypeptide(L)'
;MGVSVAASVIKSLLFVLTGVYIGISISGFFYQNEDTVTSLATNHIRAGGNTNGDNENYIKTLELLKHSQDEAKRWKSEAQESKENQKSSLDEIRRLEGSCHEKDEQNTDQVFVISGNSANTNNHPFCQSALPHPAPTAMALWNEHILKIFTASRISNDIRFRFHDFTAQLLQIVSPRLPRSVKTVPFDWRPVENALTISWERYKYLQLPKEERDAIEPQNKPRPLKILIMGGSVLVGTNCRIMMRELNFQFQLPKRECNWSYRIGEFINTFFLGDDDKKKRTEQLVEVTKVAMGGTNTGTGSVIWQFDLIPEVARNPDIVLNAYPTNDMHILTVMEAESSNTTLRDKTFEMLQGFVRQVMQTKHCPADSSASSSSNDSNNEPIPPLLLHMDDYLGNEQRKIWDTTELTQGAQVLANYYGFVSMSYADVVREFVYGDTYEKWFSSEWWVPEGGKKKNLIFDRQIHPGMGMHISSMWVTVYNLLHLASLYCSIPTGALVHQANNNITEYQAGLWGLPDLQMAYKQPMGKPRPQPKGLPPMLTKDLLLEDITSLWRQQSGAFVTDEEEQQEQEETDTSALSCKLDQTNKDGVASMPRVKCPFSWVSGLSLQQNNVTFVKEYFLVQSSIWEGWELSGDGDKLGFVPSPGAAKDADARIILDFVYSQKIQSVTFFFMKSYGTKWENSELEAKIWSAPSSPGQQQVLLDERYILGTHSKNTSEMYTEEIVLSERVDAGQKFQVEFKLVGGETFKLMGLAVCS
;
A
#
# COMPACT_ATOMS: atom_id res chain seq x y z
N MET A 1 -58.28 -9.22 8.95
CA MET A 1 -57.70 -9.72 10.22
C MET A 1 -56.41 -8.94 10.46
N GLY A 2 -56.44 -7.98 11.37
CA GLY A 2 -55.30 -7.10 11.65
C GLY A 2 -54.28 -7.80 12.54
N VAL A 3 -53.03 -7.85 12.09
CA VAL A 3 -51.90 -8.30 12.92
C VAL A 3 -51.37 -7.07 13.65
N SER A 4 -51.47 -7.13 14.98
CA SER A 4 -51.13 -6.06 15.91
C SER A 4 -49.64 -5.70 15.89
N VAL A 5 -49.37 -4.39 15.94
CA VAL A 5 -48.04 -3.75 16.09
C VAL A 5 -47.25 -4.32 17.28
N ALA A 6 -47.92 -4.95 18.26
CA ALA A 6 -47.29 -5.63 19.38
C ALA A 6 -46.38 -6.80 18.98
N ALA A 7 -46.63 -7.48 17.85
CA ALA A 7 -45.83 -8.63 17.42
C ALA A 7 -44.43 -8.25 16.87
N SER A 8 -44.27 -7.01 16.40
CA SER A 8 -42.99 -6.51 15.86
C SER A 8 -42.03 -6.06 16.97
N VAL A 9 -42.58 -5.57 18.09
CA VAL A 9 -41.80 -5.12 19.25
C VAL A 9 -41.25 -6.32 20.04
N ILE A 10 -42.03 -7.41 20.16
CA ILE A 10 -41.59 -8.63 20.86
C ILE A 10 -40.47 -9.36 20.08
N LYS A 11 -40.49 -9.34 18.75
CA LYS A 11 -39.40 -9.91 17.93
C LYS A 11 -38.09 -9.15 18.03
N SER A 12 -38.15 -7.82 18.21
CA SER A 12 -36.95 -7.00 18.39
C SER A 12 -36.35 -7.18 19.79
N LEU A 13 -37.18 -7.37 20.82
CA LEU A 13 -36.72 -7.65 22.18
C LEU A 13 -36.05 -9.05 22.30
N LEU A 14 -36.57 -10.06 21.57
CA LEU A 14 -35.99 -11.41 21.56
C LEU A 14 -34.62 -11.48 20.85
N PHE A 15 -34.39 -10.66 19.82
CA PHE A 15 -33.09 -10.57 19.15
C PHE A 15 -32.01 -9.94 20.04
N VAL A 16 -32.38 -8.95 20.84
CA VAL A 16 -31.46 -8.32 21.81
C VAL A 16 -31.15 -9.28 22.96
N LEU A 17 -32.14 -10.00 23.48
CA LEU A 17 -31.93 -10.96 24.58
C LEU A 17 -31.14 -12.20 24.15
N THR A 18 -31.25 -12.61 22.88
CA THR A 18 -30.48 -13.75 22.34
C THR A 18 -29.03 -13.35 22.02
N GLY A 19 -28.80 -12.09 21.64
CA GLY A 19 -27.45 -11.51 21.53
C GLY A 19 -26.74 -11.40 22.89
N VAL A 20 -27.50 -11.09 23.94
CA VAL A 20 -26.99 -11.05 25.33
C VAL A 20 -26.71 -12.45 25.88
N TYR A 21 -27.51 -13.46 25.52
CA TYR A 21 -27.32 -14.84 25.97
C TYR A 21 -26.07 -15.52 25.37
N ILE A 22 -25.71 -15.19 24.12
CA ILE A 22 -24.56 -15.78 23.44
C ILE A 22 -23.24 -15.14 23.91
N GLY A 23 -23.27 -13.89 24.37
CA GLY A 23 -22.11 -13.20 24.96
C GLY A 23 -21.65 -13.75 26.33
N ILE A 24 -22.52 -14.50 27.03
CA ILE A 24 -22.28 -14.97 28.39
C ILE A 24 -21.54 -16.33 28.44
N SER A 25 -21.35 -17.03 27.31
CA SER A 25 -20.91 -18.44 27.34
C SER A 25 -19.44 -18.72 27.00
N ILE A 26 -18.56 -17.73 26.81
CA ILE A 26 -17.16 -18.02 26.45
C ILE A 26 -16.17 -17.07 27.14
N SER A 27 -16.14 -17.08 28.47
CA SER A 27 -15.02 -16.51 29.24
C SER A 27 -14.73 -17.37 30.46
N GLY A 28 -13.77 -18.27 30.32
CA GLY A 28 -13.19 -18.96 31.46
C GLY A 28 -12.17 -19.98 31.01
N PHE A 29 -10.88 -19.63 31.02
CA PHE A 29 -9.78 -20.55 31.37
C PHE A 29 -8.45 -19.77 31.53
N PHE A 30 -8.17 -19.46 32.81
CA PHE A 30 -6.90 -19.37 33.55
C PHE A 30 -5.61 -18.71 32.99
N TYR A 31 -5.21 -17.69 33.76
CA TYR A 31 -3.87 -17.18 34.09
C TYR A 31 -2.81 -18.24 34.46
N GLN A 32 -1.52 -17.95 34.19
CA GLN A 32 -0.42 -18.13 35.16
C GLN A 32 0.91 -17.43 34.77
N ASN A 33 1.36 -16.55 35.68
CA ASN A 33 2.70 -16.23 36.24
C ASN A 33 3.91 -15.85 35.34
N GLU A 34 4.46 -14.62 35.51
CA GLU A 34 5.63 -14.19 36.35
C GLU A 34 6.99 -14.59 35.73
N ASP A 35 8.10 -13.84 35.72
CA ASP A 35 8.52 -12.61 36.38
C ASP A 35 9.87 -12.11 35.79
N THR A 36 10.13 -10.81 35.92
CA THR A 36 11.41 -10.06 36.10
C THR A 36 12.72 -10.35 35.32
N VAL A 37 13.41 -9.28 34.87
CA VAL A 37 14.73 -8.82 35.37
C VAL A 37 15.32 -7.70 34.47
N THR A 38 15.84 -6.66 35.13
CA THR A 38 16.46 -5.43 34.62
C THR A 38 17.99 -5.51 34.42
N SER A 39 18.47 -4.71 33.47
CA SER A 39 19.79 -4.02 33.37
C SER A 39 21.08 -4.81 33.10
N LEU A 40 21.88 -4.39 32.09
CA LEU A 40 23.08 -3.55 32.25
C LEU A 40 23.95 -3.43 30.97
N ALA A 41 24.57 -2.24 30.86
CA ALA A 41 25.92 -1.94 30.34
C ALA A 41 26.19 -1.81 28.82
N THR A 42 26.31 -0.54 28.43
CA THR A 42 27.27 0.01 27.46
C THR A 42 28.72 -0.14 27.93
N ASN A 43 29.62 -0.49 26.99
CA ASN A 43 30.99 0.07 26.74
C ASN A 43 32.02 -0.99 26.33
N HIS A 44 32.68 -0.79 25.18
CA HIS A 44 34.14 -0.93 24.98
C HIS A 44 34.53 -0.50 23.54
N ILE A 45 35.26 0.61 23.35
CA ILE A 45 36.74 0.79 23.26
C ILE A 45 37.38 0.44 21.89
N ARG A 46 37.70 1.51 21.14
CA ARG A 46 39.04 2.01 20.74
C ARG A 46 40.25 1.04 20.65
N ALA A 47 40.79 0.85 19.44
CA ALA A 47 42.22 0.70 19.07
C ALA A 47 42.27 0.56 17.52
N GLY A 48 43.22 1.03 16.71
CA GLY A 48 44.56 1.55 16.90
C GLY A 48 45.50 0.94 15.84
N GLY A 49 45.84 1.70 14.77
CA GLY A 49 47.11 1.64 14.03
C GLY A 49 47.26 0.71 12.80
N ASN A 50 47.40 1.30 11.59
CA ASN A 50 48.46 0.96 10.61
C ASN A 50 48.48 1.96 9.41
N THR A 51 49.45 2.87 9.38
CA THR A 51 49.41 4.11 8.56
C THR A 51 50.09 4.05 7.18
N ASN A 52 50.04 2.93 6.45
CA ASN A 52 50.53 2.89 5.06
C ASN A 52 49.47 2.48 4.02
N GLY A 53 48.30 1.99 4.43
CA GLY A 53 47.16 1.72 3.54
C GLY A 53 46.19 2.91 3.37
N ASP A 54 46.27 3.89 4.28
CA ASP A 54 45.31 5.01 4.32
C ASP A 54 45.53 6.03 3.20
N ASN A 55 46.75 6.15 2.66
CA ASN A 55 47.05 7.16 1.65
C ASN A 55 46.48 6.81 0.26
N GLU A 56 46.42 5.53 -0.09
CA GLU A 56 45.84 5.07 -1.37
C GLU A 56 44.30 5.14 -1.34
N ASN A 57 43.69 4.81 -0.18
CA ASN A 57 42.27 5.00 0.04
C ASN A 57 41.88 6.49 0.09
N TYR A 58 42.74 7.35 0.64
CA TYR A 58 42.52 8.79 0.64
C TYR A 58 42.52 9.37 -0.79
N ILE A 59 43.49 8.99 -1.63
CA ILE A 59 43.55 9.44 -3.03
C ILE A 59 42.32 8.95 -3.83
N LYS A 60 41.93 7.67 -3.69
CA LYS A 60 40.70 7.15 -4.33
C LYS A 60 39.44 7.89 -3.86
N THR A 61 39.36 8.20 -2.57
CA THR A 61 38.24 8.98 -2.02
C THR A 61 38.23 10.40 -2.58
N LEU A 62 39.39 11.02 -2.75
CA LEU A 62 39.52 12.35 -3.33
C LEU A 62 39.12 12.37 -4.82
N GLU A 63 39.48 11.34 -5.58
CA GLU A 63 39.09 11.17 -6.99
C GLU A 63 37.59 10.92 -7.14
N LEU A 64 37.00 10.07 -6.29
CA LEU A 64 35.55 9.86 -6.23
C LEU A 64 34.80 11.13 -5.87
N LEU A 65 35.32 11.91 -4.91
CA LEU A 65 34.74 13.19 -4.52
C LEU A 65 34.80 14.19 -5.69
N LYS A 66 35.92 14.26 -6.41
CA LYS A 66 36.09 15.12 -7.58
C LYS A 66 35.15 14.71 -8.72
N HIS A 67 35.04 13.41 -9.00
CA HIS A 67 34.09 12.88 -9.99
C HIS A 67 32.64 13.24 -9.62
N SER A 68 32.25 13.03 -8.36
CA SER A 68 30.92 13.38 -7.86
C SER A 68 30.65 14.89 -7.95
N GLN A 69 31.64 15.74 -7.69
CA GLN A 69 31.52 17.19 -7.86
C GLN A 69 31.33 17.61 -9.32
N ASP A 70 32.05 16.98 -10.25
CA ASP A 70 31.92 17.28 -11.68
C ASP A 70 30.61 16.75 -12.25
N GLU A 71 30.13 15.61 -11.77
CA GLU A 71 28.81 15.10 -12.11
C GLU A 71 27.71 16.02 -11.57
N ALA A 72 27.82 16.49 -10.33
CA ALA A 72 26.87 17.46 -9.75
C ALA A 72 26.84 18.79 -10.53
N LYS A 73 27.98 19.25 -11.07
CA LYS A 73 28.02 20.42 -11.98
C LYS A 73 27.28 20.14 -13.29
N ARG A 74 27.44 18.93 -13.86
CA ARG A 74 26.72 18.51 -15.08
C ARG A 74 25.21 18.49 -14.85
N TRP A 75 24.75 17.83 -13.79
CA TRP A 75 23.32 17.81 -13.40
C TRP A 75 22.75 19.20 -13.15
N LYS A 76 23.54 20.12 -12.57
CA LYS A 76 23.14 21.52 -12.40
C LYS A 76 22.96 22.24 -13.74
N SER A 77 23.83 21.98 -14.72
CA SER A 77 23.71 22.54 -16.08
C SER A 77 22.47 22.01 -16.81
N GLU A 78 22.23 20.70 -16.75
CA GLU A 78 21.05 20.05 -17.37
C GLU A 78 19.75 20.52 -16.73
N ALA A 79 19.72 20.72 -15.41
CA ALA A 79 18.56 21.26 -14.71
C ALA A 79 18.28 22.73 -15.05
N GLN A 80 19.32 23.53 -15.31
CA GLN A 80 19.19 24.92 -15.76
C GLN A 80 18.58 24.97 -17.17
N GLU A 81 19.09 24.15 -18.10
CA GLU A 81 18.56 24.00 -19.46
C GLU A 81 17.10 23.54 -19.45
N SER A 82 16.75 22.56 -18.60
CA SER A 82 15.37 22.11 -18.45
C SER A 82 14.43 23.20 -17.94
N LYS A 83 14.90 24.09 -17.04
CA LYS A 83 14.11 25.23 -16.55
C LYS A 83 13.89 26.28 -17.65
N GLU A 84 14.90 26.52 -18.48
CA GLU A 84 14.79 27.44 -19.62
C GLU A 84 13.80 26.90 -20.66
N ASN A 85 13.86 25.59 -20.95
CA ASN A 85 12.91 24.92 -21.83
C ASN A 85 11.48 24.96 -21.28
N GLN A 86 11.30 24.69 -19.98
CA GLN A 86 9.99 24.77 -19.33
C GLN A 86 9.42 26.20 -19.37
N LYS A 87 10.26 27.21 -19.14
CA LYS A 87 9.85 28.61 -19.25
C LYS A 87 9.41 28.96 -20.67
N SER A 88 10.16 28.52 -21.68
CA SER A 88 9.79 28.69 -23.08
C SER A 88 8.43 28.05 -23.40
N SER A 89 8.18 26.82 -22.91
CA SER A 89 6.89 26.14 -23.11
C SER A 89 5.74 26.85 -22.39
N LEU A 90 5.96 27.37 -21.18
CA LEU A 90 4.94 28.13 -20.45
C LEU A 90 4.60 29.46 -21.12
N ASP A 91 5.60 30.15 -21.68
CA ASP A 91 5.38 31.37 -22.45
C ASP A 91 4.62 31.09 -23.76
N GLU A 92 4.83 29.93 -24.39
CA GLU A 92 4.05 29.47 -25.54
C GLU A 92 2.60 29.12 -25.18
N ILE A 93 2.37 28.45 -24.04
CA ILE A 93 1.02 28.18 -23.53
C ILE A 93 0.28 29.49 -23.24
N ARG A 94 0.90 30.45 -22.56
CA ARG A 94 0.29 31.77 -22.30
C ARG A 94 -0.04 32.51 -23.59
N ARG A 95 0.81 32.39 -24.62
CA ARG A 95 0.55 32.97 -25.94
C ARG A 95 -0.68 32.34 -26.60
N LEU A 96 -0.85 31.02 -26.47
CA LEU A 96 -2.00 30.30 -27.00
C LEU A 96 -3.29 30.64 -26.23
N GLU A 97 -3.24 30.70 -24.90
CA GLU A 97 -4.36 31.12 -24.04
C GLU A 97 -4.84 32.54 -24.37
N GLY A 98 -3.89 33.48 -24.58
CA GLY A 98 -4.22 34.84 -25.03
C GLY A 98 -4.91 34.88 -26.40
N SER A 99 -4.60 33.95 -27.30
CA SER A 99 -5.24 33.88 -28.62
C SER A 99 -6.65 33.27 -28.60
N CYS A 100 -6.97 32.47 -27.58
CA CYS A 100 -8.28 31.85 -27.42
C CYS A 100 -9.31 32.81 -26.82
N HIS A 101 -8.88 33.77 -25.99
CA HIS A 101 -9.80 34.68 -25.31
C HIS A 101 -10.38 35.81 -26.19
N GLU A 102 -9.79 36.14 -27.34
CA GLU A 102 -10.32 37.21 -28.21
C GLU A 102 -11.48 36.77 -29.12
N LYS A 103 -11.92 35.50 -29.08
CA LYS A 103 -12.99 35.01 -29.97
C LYS A 103 -14.34 34.71 -29.32
N ASP A 104 -14.46 34.73 -27.99
CA ASP A 104 -15.66 34.22 -27.30
C ASP A 104 -16.55 35.28 -26.63
N GLU A 105 -16.27 36.59 -26.74
CA GLU A 105 -17.08 37.64 -26.10
C GLU A 105 -18.37 38.07 -26.84
N GLN A 106 -18.91 37.27 -27.77
CA GLN A 106 -20.15 37.65 -28.49
C GLN A 106 -21.34 36.67 -28.43
N ASN A 107 -21.36 35.67 -27.55
CA ASN A 107 -22.52 34.77 -27.53
C ASN A 107 -22.84 34.14 -26.16
N THR A 108 -23.14 34.96 -25.14
CA THR A 108 -23.66 34.50 -23.85
C THR A 108 -25.13 34.89 -23.70
N ASP A 109 -26.02 34.05 -24.24
CA ASP A 109 -27.43 33.93 -23.82
C ASP A 109 -28.05 32.58 -24.26
N GLN A 110 -27.31 31.48 -24.13
CA GLN A 110 -27.88 30.12 -24.20
C GLN A 110 -27.57 29.35 -22.92
N VAL A 111 -28.57 29.30 -22.05
CA VAL A 111 -28.69 28.35 -20.95
C VAL A 111 -28.62 26.94 -21.54
N PHE A 112 -27.47 26.27 -21.40
CA PHE A 112 -27.32 24.85 -21.70
C PHE A 112 -28.15 24.03 -20.71
N VAL A 113 -29.35 23.65 -21.13
CA VAL A 113 -30.07 22.54 -20.53
C VAL A 113 -29.27 21.29 -20.86
N ILE A 114 -28.46 20.81 -19.89
CA ILE A 114 -27.83 19.49 -19.97
C ILE A 114 -28.97 18.47 -19.91
N SER A 115 -29.44 18.05 -21.09
CA SER A 115 -30.46 17.01 -21.23
C SER A 115 -29.90 15.72 -20.63
N GLY A 116 -30.51 15.29 -19.53
CA GLY A 116 -30.07 14.19 -18.66
C GLY A 116 -30.28 12.79 -19.23
N ASN A 117 -29.73 12.53 -20.42
CA ASN A 117 -29.52 11.17 -20.92
C ASN A 117 -28.02 10.97 -21.10
N SER A 118 -27.33 10.60 -20.02
CA SER A 118 -26.00 9.98 -20.10
C SER A 118 -26.19 8.63 -20.78
N ALA A 119 -26.30 8.62 -22.11
CA ALA A 119 -26.31 7.41 -22.89
C ALA A 119 -24.96 6.71 -22.69
N ASN A 120 -24.98 5.38 -22.53
CA ASN A 120 -23.76 4.60 -22.45
C ASN A 120 -22.93 4.87 -23.70
N THR A 121 -21.79 5.53 -23.53
CA THR A 121 -20.94 5.90 -24.64
C THR A 121 -20.08 4.74 -25.11
N ASN A 122 -19.93 3.65 -24.34
CA ASN A 122 -19.19 2.45 -24.73
C ASN A 122 -20.07 1.49 -25.54
N ASN A 123 -19.87 1.41 -26.86
CA ASN A 123 -20.70 0.60 -27.76
C ASN A 123 -20.34 -0.89 -27.80
N HIS A 124 -19.38 -1.35 -27.01
CA HIS A 124 -18.95 -2.74 -27.02
C HIS A 124 -20.12 -3.67 -26.60
N PRO A 125 -20.43 -4.75 -27.36
CA PRO A 125 -21.62 -5.58 -27.10
C PRO A 125 -21.70 -6.17 -25.69
N PHE A 126 -20.56 -6.52 -25.09
CA PHE A 126 -20.50 -6.96 -23.70
C PHE A 126 -20.94 -5.84 -22.74
N CYS A 127 -20.45 -4.61 -22.93
CA CYS A 127 -20.79 -3.49 -22.04
C CYS A 127 -22.26 -3.12 -22.14
N GLN A 128 -22.87 -3.23 -23.32
CA GLN A 128 -24.29 -2.96 -23.52
C GLN A 128 -25.21 -4.04 -22.96
N SER A 129 -24.75 -5.30 -22.94
CA SER A 129 -25.60 -6.45 -22.58
C SER A 129 -25.41 -6.93 -21.15
N ALA A 130 -24.17 -6.88 -20.65
CA ALA A 130 -23.79 -7.52 -19.39
C ALA A 130 -23.68 -6.55 -18.22
N LEU A 131 -23.46 -5.25 -18.47
CA LEU A 131 -23.29 -4.24 -17.42
C LEU A 131 -24.31 -3.10 -17.61
N PRO A 132 -25.09 -2.74 -16.58
CA PRO A 132 -25.98 -1.59 -16.67
C PRO A 132 -25.17 -0.29 -16.78
N HIS A 133 -25.78 0.81 -17.24
CA HIS A 133 -25.12 2.12 -17.30
C HIS A 133 -25.63 3.05 -16.19
N PRO A 134 -24.74 3.70 -15.41
CA PRO A 134 -23.28 3.59 -15.43
C PRO A 134 -22.79 2.20 -15.02
N ALA A 135 -21.70 1.72 -15.66
CA ALA A 135 -21.11 0.42 -15.36
C ALA A 135 -20.80 0.31 -13.86
N PRO A 136 -21.35 -0.69 -13.14
CA PRO A 136 -21.07 -0.85 -11.72
C PRO A 136 -19.58 -1.13 -11.49
N THR A 137 -19.06 -0.69 -10.34
CA THR A 137 -17.68 -0.98 -9.97
C THR A 137 -17.45 -2.47 -9.80
N ALA A 138 -16.21 -2.92 -9.99
CA ALA A 138 -15.82 -4.31 -9.75
C ALA A 138 -16.21 -4.82 -8.35
N MET A 139 -16.11 -3.95 -7.34
CA MET A 139 -16.48 -4.29 -5.96
C MET A 139 -17.99 -4.43 -5.79
N ALA A 140 -18.79 -3.57 -6.45
CA ALA A 140 -20.24 -3.70 -6.45
C ALA A 140 -20.67 -5.03 -7.07
N LEU A 141 -20.14 -5.38 -8.25
CA LEU A 141 -20.41 -6.65 -8.93
C LEU A 141 -19.92 -7.86 -8.11
N TRP A 142 -18.75 -7.74 -7.47
CA TRP A 142 -18.22 -8.80 -6.59
C TRP A 142 -19.15 -9.05 -5.41
N ASN A 143 -19.63 -7.99 -4.76
CA ASN A 143 -20.53 -8.09 -3.60
C ASN A 143 -21.92 -8.60 -4.00
N GLU A 144 -22.46 -8.13 -5.12
CA GLU A 144 -23.74 -8.59 -5.67
C GLU A 144 -23.74 -10.11 -5.90
N HIS A 145 -22.60 -10.65 -6.36
CA HIS A 145 -22.47 -12.07 -6.69
C HIS A 145 -21.71 -12.90 -5.64
N ILE A 146 -21.54 -12.41 -4.41
CA ILE A 146 -20.67 -13.04 -3.40
C ILE A 146 -21.02 -14.51 -3.11
N LEU A 147 -22.31 -14.87 -3.09
CA LEU A 147 -22.77 -16.26 -2.89
C LEU A 147 -22.44 -17.16 -4.09
N LYS A 148 -22.52 -16.61 -5.30
CA LYS A 148 -22.18 -17.32 -6.53
C LYS A 148 -20.67 -17.51 -6.65
N ILE A 149 -19.89 -16.51 -6.26
CA ILE A 149 -18.42 -16.57 -6.13
C ILE A 149 -18.03 -17.65 -5.11
N PHE A 150 -18.67 -17.65 -3.95
CA PHE A 150 -18.45 -18.67 -2.93
C PHE A 150 -18.68 -20.08 -3.47
N THR A 151 -19.82 -20.30 -4.14
CA THR A 151 -20.17 -21.59 -4.74
C THR A 151 -19.20 -22.00 -5.86
N ALA A 152 -18.82 -21.07 -6.73
CA ALA A 152 -17.87 -21.30 -7.82
C ALA A 152 -16.44 -21.56 -7.34
N SER A 153 -16.10 -21.16 -6.10
CA SER A 153 -14.80 -21.43 -5.48
C SER A 153 -14.61 -22.89 -5.05
N ARG A 154 -15.70 -23.68 -5.05
CA ARG A 154 -15.67 -25.11 -4.75
C ARG A 154 -14.89 -25.88 -5.79
N ILE A 155 -13.94 -26.71 -5.34
CA ILE A 155 -13.19 -27.61 -6.22
C ILE A 155 -14.13 -28.70 -6.74
N SER A 156 -14.01 -29.07 -8.01
CA SER A 156 -14.84 -30.09 -8.66
C SER A 156 -14.85 -31.44 -7.94
N ASN A 157 -13.73 -31.84 -7.32
CA ASN A 157 -13.63 -33.07 -6.54
C ASN A 157 -14.16 -32.96 -5.09
N ASP A 158 -14.45 -31.76 -4.60
CA ASP A 158 -15.03 -31.53 -3.27
C ASP A 158 -16.57 -31.51 -3.33
N ILE A 159 -17.17 -32.64 -3.69
CA ILE A 159 -18.62 -32.78 -3.93
C ILE A 159 -19.44 -32.40 -2.69
N ARG A 160 -18.92 -32.66 -1.49
CA ARG A 160 -19.59 -32.33 -0.21
C ARG A 160 -19.24 -30.94 0.31
N PHE A 161 -18.46 -30.17 -0.46
CA PHE A 161 -17.92 -28.88 -0.06
C PHE A 161 -17.31 -28.91 1.35
N ARG A 162 -16.45 -29.88 1.64
CA ARG A 162 -15.77 -30.03 2.94
C ARG A 162 -14.96 -28.80 3.33
N PHE A 163 -14.53 -27.99 2.37
CA PHE A 163 -13.88 -26.71 2.60
C PHE A 163 -14.85 -25.51 2.72
N HIS A 164 -16.15 -25.74 2.90
CA HIS A 164 -17.17 -24.69 2.96
C HIS A 164 -16.81 -23.58 3.96
N ASP A 165 -16.70 -23.91 5.24
CA ASP A 165 -16.47 -22.91 6.30
C ASP A 165 -15.11 -22.23 6.20
N PHE A 166 -14.09 -22.95 5.70
CA PHE A 166 -12.78 -22.39 5.43
C PHE A 166 -12.85 -21.37 4.29
N THR A 167 -13.51 -21.72 3.18
CA THR A 167 -13.70 -20.86 2.01
C THR A 167 -14.52 -19.63 2.38
N ALA A 168 -15.57 -19.79 3.20
CA ALA A 168 -16.43 -18.69 3.62
C ALA A 168 -15.67 -17.68 4.48
N GLN A 169 -14.89 -18.16 5.46
CA GLN A 169 -14.05 -17.31 6.30
C GLN A 169 -12.95 -16.61 5.50
N LEU A 170 -12.28 -17.32 4.58
CA LEU A 170 -11.32 -16.69 3.67
C LEU A 170 -11.98 -15.59 2.85
N LEU A 171 -13.16 -15.85 2.29
CA LEU A 171 -13.88 -14.89 1.46
C LEU A 171 -14.27 -13.63 2.26
N GLN A 172 -14.68 -13.80 3.51
CA GLN A 172 -14.96 -12.70 4.44
C GLN A 172 -13.71 -11.83 4.72
N ILE A 173 -12.55 -12.48 4.88
CA ILE A 173 -11.30 -11.79 5.15
C ILE A 173 -10.79 -11.04 3.90
N VAL A 174 -10.83 -11.72 2.75
CA VAL A 174 -10.17 -11.28 1.51
C VAL A 174 -11.02 -10.30 0.70
N SER A 175 -12.33 -10.54 0.55
CA SER A 175 -13.17 -9.75 -0.37
C SER A 175 -13.13 -8.24 -0.12
N PRO A 176 -13.22 -7.74 1.14
CA PRO A 176 -13.14 -6.30 1.42
C PRO A 176 -11.81 -5.64 0.97
N ARG A 177 -10.77 -6.44 0.75
CA ARG A 177 -9.40 -6.00 0.46
C ARG A 177 -8.98 -6.23 -0.98
N LEU A 178 -9.79 -6.90 -1.78
CA LEU A 178 -9.52 -7.11 -3.20
C LEU A 178 -9.19 -5.82 -3.98
N PRO A 179 -9.78 -4.65 -3.70
CA PRO A 179 -9.34 -3.40 -4.34
C PRO A 179 -7.85 -3.10 -4.15
N ARG A 180 -7.25 -3.51 -3.01
CA ARG A 180 -5.80 -3.32 -2.75
C ARG A 180 -4.92 -4.15 -3.68
N SER A 181 -5.46 -5.17 -4.32
CA SER A 181 -4.70 -5.97 -5.28
C SER A 181 -4.45 -5.24 -6.59
N VAL A 182 -5.29 -4.28 -6.98
CA VAL A 182 -5.14 -3.53 -8.24
C VAL A 182 -3.96 -2.56 -8.09
N LYS A 183 -2.90 -2.73 -8.89
CA LYS A 183 -1.73 -1.85 -8.86
C LYS A 183 -1.64 -0.94 -10.06
N THR A 184 -1.86 -1.49 -11.24
CA THR A 184 -1.87 -0.74 -12.50
C THR A 184 -2.95 -1.27 -13.42
N VAL A 185 -3.33 -0.45 -14.40
CA VAL A 185 -4.23 -0.80 -15.50
C VAL A 185 -3.46 -0.63 -16.82
N PRO A 186 -3.88 -1.27 -17.93
CA PRO A 186 -3.10 -1.19 -19.14
C PRO A 186 -3.21 0.19 -19.79
N PHE A 187 -2.19 0.57 -20.56
CA PHE A 187 -2.25 1.78 -21.39
C PHE A 187 -3.04 1.55 -22.66
N ASP A 188 -2.84 0.38 -23.27
CA ASP A 188 -3.59 -0.07 -24.43
C ASP A 188 -4.77 -0.93 -23.97
N TRP A 189 -5.99 -0.48 -24.29
CA TRP A 189 -7.22 -1.19 -23.96
C TRP A 189 -7.65 -2.19 -25.03
N ARG A 190 -7.02 -2.20 -26.22
CA ARG A 190 -7.34 -3.17 -27.30
C ARG A 190 -7.22 -4.63 -26.84
N PRO A 191 -6.20 -5.04 -26.06
CA PRO A 191 -6.15 -6.41 -25.54
C PRO A 191 -7.29 -6.75 -24.58
N VAL A 192 -7.77 -5.78 -23.79
CA VAL A 192 -8.94 -5.96 -22.90
C VAL A 192 -10.21 -6.11 -23.74
N GLU A 193 -10.42 -5.23 -24.72
CA GLU A 193 -11.53 -5.31 -25.67
C GLU A 193 -11.56 -6.66 -26.40
N ASN A 194 -10.42 -7.11 -26.93
CA ASN A 194 -10.30 -8.39 -27.62
C ASN A 194 -10.65 -9.56 -26.68
N ALA A 195 -10.13 -9.57 -25.45
CA ALA A 195 -10.46 -10.60 -24.47
C ALA A 195 -11.96 -10.62 -24.12
N LEU A 196 -12.59 -9.45 -23.99
CA LEU A 196 -14.03 -9.32 -23.75
C LEU A 196 -14.85 -9.79 -24.96
N THR A 197 -14.43 -9.45 -26.18
CA THR A 197 -15.08 -9.88 -27.42
C THR A 197 -15.11 -11.40 -27.52
N ILE A 198 -13.94 -12.04 -27.43
CA ILE A 198 -13.82 -13.51 -27.50
C ILE A 198 -14.66 -14.19 -26.42
N SER A 199 -14.55 -13.71 -25.18
CA SER A 199 -15.30 -14.28 -24.06
C SER A 199 -16.80 -14.11 -24.23
N TRP A 200 -17.25 -12.95 -24.70
CA TRP A 200 -18.68 -12.67 -24.88
C TRP A 200 -19.30 -13.47 -26.02
N GLU A 201 -18.60 -13.59 -27.15
CA GLU A 201 -19.03 -14.44 -28.26
C GLU A 201 -19.11 -15.91 -27.85
N ARG A 202 -18.08 -16.40 -27.16
CA ARG A 202 -18.07 -17.75 -26.61
C ARG A 202 -19.19 -17.96 -25.60
N TYR A 203 -19.41 -17.01 -24.70
CA TYR A 203 -20.49 -17.08 -23.71
C TYR A 203 -21.85 -17.19 -24.40
N LYS A 204 -22.17 -16.31 -25.35
CA LYS A 204 -23.42 -16.37 -26.12
C LYS A 204 -23.60 -17.72 -26.82
N TYR A 205 -22.55 -18.22 -27.47
CA TYR A 205 -22.58 -19.55 -28.08
C TYR A 205 -22.90 -20.63 -27.03
N LEU A 206 -22.30 -20.60 -25.84
CA LEU A 206 -22.55 -21.58 -24.78
C LEU A 206 -23.94 -21.47 -24.14
N GLN A 207 -24.66 -20.35 -24.33
CA GLN A 207 -26.05 -20.23 -23.91
C GLN A 207 -27.04 -20.87 -24.90
N LEU A 208 -26.60 -21.23 -26.12
CA LEU A 208 -27.46 -21.89 -27.10
C LEU A 208 -27.79 -23.34 -26.69
N PRO A 209 -28.99 -23.85 -27.05
CA PRO A 209 -29.31 -25.27 -26.94
C PRO A 209 -28.24 -26.15 -27.60
N LYS A 210 -28.02 -27.36 -27.06
CA LYS A 210 -26.96 -28.25 -27.56
C LYS A 210 -27.12 -28.57 -29.05
N GLU A 211 -28.36 -28.77 -29.49
CA GLU A 211 -28.71 -29.07 -30.87
C GLU A 211 -28.28 -27.94 -31.82
N GLU A 212 -28.48 -26.68 -31.42
CA GLU A 212 -28.05 -25.51 -32.19
C GLU A 212 -26.52 -25.39 -32.22
N ARG A 213 -25.85 -25.69 -31.11
CA ARG A 213 -24.38 -25.68 -31.03
C ARG A 213 -23.73 -26.80 -31.86
N ASP A 214 -24.35 -27.97 -31.90
CA ASP A 214 -23.89 -29.11 -32.69
C ASP A 214 -24.13 -28.89 -34.20
N ALA A 215 -25.10 -28.04 -34.57
CA ALA A 215 -25.36 -27.63 -35.96
C ALA A 215 -24.36 -26.59 -36.50
N ILE A 216 -23.61 -25.91 -35.62
CA ILE A 216 -22.56 -24.96 -36.03
C ILE A 216 -21.32 -25.75 -36.44
N GLU A 217 -20.88 -25.58 -37.69
CA GLU A 217 -19.65 -26.14 -38.22
C GLU A 217 -18.44 -25.85 -37.31
N PRO A 218 -17.53 -26.81 -37.04
CA PRO A 218 -16.44 -26.67 -36.07
C PRO A 218 -15.58 -25.40 -36.24
N GLN A 219 -15.29 -25.00 -37.47
CA GLN A 219 -14.52 -23.80 -37.82
C GLN A 219 -15.22 -22.48 -37.50
N ASN A 220 -16.55 -22.50 -37.38
CA ASN A 220 -17.36 -21.33 -37.07
C ASN A 220 -17.72 -21.24 -35.58
N LYS A 221 -17.35 -22.25 -34.78
CA LYS A 221 -17.58 -22.21 -33.33
C LYS A 221 -16.66 -21.16 -32.71
N PRO A 222 -17.19 -20.17 -31.97
CA PRO A 222 -16.35 -19.23 -31.23
C PRO A 222 -15.43 -20.02 -30.31
N ARG A 223 -14.12 -19.76 -30.36
CA ARG A 223 -13.13 -20.47 -29.53
C ARG A 223 -13.19 -20.01 -28.06
N PRO A 224 -12.74 -20.82 -27.09
CA PRO A 224 -12.54 -20.34 -25.73
C PRO A 224 -11.47 -19.23 -25.69
N LEU A 225 -11.58 -18.35 -24.69
CA LEU A 225 -10.52 -17.41 -24.35
C LEU A 225 -9.32 -18.19 -23.81
N LYS A 226 -8.15 -18.02 -24.41
CA LYS A 226 -6.91 -18.69 -24.03
C LYS A 226 -6.13 -17.87 -23.03
N ILE A 227 -5.95 -18.41 -21.82
CA ILE A 227 -5.17 -17.80 -20.76
C ILE A 227 -3.93 -18.65 -20.51
N LEU A 228 -2.75 -18.10 -20.75
CA LEU A 228 -1.47 -18.72 -20.43
C LEU A 228 -0.94 -18.15 -19.12
N ILE A 229 -0.66 -19.02 -18.16
CA ILE A 229 -0.04 -18.65 -16.88
C ILE A 229 1.34 -19.28 -16.80
N MET A 230 2.37 -18.44 -16.71
CA MET A 230 3.78 -18.83 -16.59
C MET A 230 4.27 -18.52 -15.18
N GLY A 231 4.99 -19.44 -14.57
CA GLY A 231 5.40 -19.24 -13.19
C GLY A 231 6.19 -20.37 -12.56
N GLY A 232 6.52 -20.19 -11.29
CA GLY A 232 7.45 -21.02 -10.57
C GLY A 232 6.82 -22.17 -9.78
N SER A 233 7.46 -22.47 -8.65
CA SER A 233 7.09 -23.56 -7.74
C SER A 233 5.73 -23.40 -7.06
N VAL A 234 5.31 -22.17 -6.78
CA VAL A 234 3.96 -21.85 -6.28
C VAL A 234 2.92 -22.24 -7.33
N LEU A 235 3.15 -21.87 -8.59
CA LEU A 235 2.26 -22.21 -9.71
C LEU A 235 2.18 -23.73 -9.95
N VAL A 236 3.26 -24.48 -9.69
CA VAL A 236 3.23 -25.96 -9.68
C VAL A 236 2.24 -26.50 -8.63
N GLY A 237 1.98 -25.77 -7.56
CA GLY A 237 1.09 -26.16 -6.45
C GLY A 237 1.83 -26.85 -5.30
N THR A 238 3.08 -26.46 -5.04
CA THR A 238 3.80 -26.89 -3.84
C THR A 238 3.04 -26.42 -2.58
N ASN A 239 2.97 -27.27 -1.56
CA ASN A 239 2.24 -27.07 -0.29
C ASN A 239 0.72 -26.83 -0.34
N CYS A 240 0.11 -26.62 -1.50
CA CYS A 240 -1.35 -26.44 -1.59
C CYS A 240 -2.19 -27.52 -0.89
N ARG A 241 -1.71 -28.77 -0.88
CA ARG A 241 -2.40 -29.93 -0.28
C ARG A 241 -2.08 -30.15 1.20
N ILE A 242 -1.24 -29.32 1.83
CA ILE A 242 -0.81 -29.54 3.23
C ILE A 242 -2.01 -29.64 4.16
N MET A 243 -2.99 -28.75 3.99
CA MET A 243 -4.23 -28.70 4.76
C MET A 243 -5.05 -30.00 4.66
N MET A 244 -5.10 -30.65 3.50
CA MET A 244 -5.80 -31.94 3.38
C MET A 244 -5.19 -33.03 4.26
N ARG A 245 -3.86 -33.02 4.38
CA ARG A 245 -3.13 -33.97 5.23
C ARG A 245 -3.37 -33.67 6.70
N GLU A 246 -3.32 -32.40 7.09
CA GLU A 246 -3.53 -31.96 8.48
C GLU A 246 -4.94 -32.26 9.00
N LEU A 247 -5.94 -32.18 8.13
CA LEU A 247 -7.34 -32.43 8.47
C LEU A 247 -7.78 -33.88 8.22
N ASN A 248 -6.84 -34.74 7.79
CA ASN A 248 -7.10 -36.15 7.51
C ASN A 248 -8.26 -36.37 6.51
N PHE A 249 -8.31 -35.57 5.44
CA PHE A 249 -9.29 -35.79 4.39
C PHE A 249 -8.92 -36.98 3.52
N GLN A 250 -9.87 -37.91 3.35
CA GLN A 250 -9.67 -39.15 2.61
C GLN A 250 -9.82 -39.03 1.08
N PHE A 251 -10.30 -37.89 0.57
CA PHE A 251 -10.42 -37.71 -0.88
C PHE A 251 -9.10 -37.21 -1.47
N GLN A 252 -8.73 -37.75 -2.62
CA GLN A 252 -7.53 -37.32 -3.34
C GLN A 252 -7.87 -36.10 -4.20
N LEU A 253 -7.33 -34.94 -3.86
CA LEU A 253 -7.31 -33.78 -4.75
C LEU A 253 -6.00 -33.81 -5.55
N PRO A 254 -5.96 -34.07 -6.86
CA PRO A 254 -4.74 -34.02 -7.70
C PRO A 254 -3.89 -32.74 -7.50
N LYS A 255 -2.55 -32.85 -7.54
CA LYS A 255 -1.64 -31.72 -7.19
C LYS A 255 -1.86 -30.58 -8.17
N ARG A 256 -2.11 -30.96 -9.42
CA ARG A 256 -2.45 -30.08 -10.54
C ARG A 256 -3.77 -29.34 -10.33
N GLU A 257 -4.71 -29.86 -9.55
CA GLU A 257 -6.02 -29.23 -9.34
C GLU A 257 -6.05 -28.28 -8.14
N CYS A 258 -5.07 -28.40 -7.24
CA CYS A 258 -5.07 -27.60 -6.02
C CYS A 258 -4.58 -26.16 -6.26
N ASN A 259 -3.61 -25.97 -7.17
CA ASN A 259 -2.98 -24.66 -7.38
C ASN A 259 -3.97 -23.61 -7.92
N TRP A 260 -3.62 -22.35 -7.69
CA TRP A 260 -4.50 -21.21 -7.99
C TRP A 260 -4.78 -21.04 -9.49
N SER A 261 -3.81 -21.34 -10.37
CA SER A 261 -4.02 -21.20 -11.82
C SER A 261 -5.07 -22.15 -12.38
N TYR A 262 -5.06 -23.41 -11.94
CA TYR A 262 -6.10 -24.37 -12.32
C TYR A 262 -7.47 -23.91 -11.82
N ARG A 263 -7.52 -23.37 -10.59
CA ARG A 263 -8.75 -22.85 -10.00
C ARG A 263 -9.33 -21.68 -10.77
N ILE A 264 -8.54 -20.85 -11.45
CA ILE A 264 -9.08 -19.75 -12.27
C ILE A 264 -9.99 -20.29 -13.37
N GLY A 265 -9.51 -21.28 -14.13
CA GLY A 265 -10.30 -21.87 -15.22
C GLY A 265 -11.56 -22.55 -14.70
N GLU A 266 -11.44 -23.37 -13.67
CA GLU A 266 -12.60 -24.01 -13.03
C GLU A 266 -13.58 -22.99 -12.47
N PHE A 267 -13.10 -21.95 -11.79
CA PHE A 267 -13.91 -20.90 -11.18
C PHE A 267 -14.70 -20.14 -12.25
N ILE A 268 -14.03 -19.62 -13.29
CA ILE A 268 -14.68 -18.81 -14.32
C ILE A 268 -15.72 -19.66 -15.07
N ASN A 269 -15.35 -20.87 -15.48
CA ASN A 269 -16.27 -21.78 -16.16
C ASN A 269 -17.47 -22.15 -15.26
N THR A 270 -17.25 -22.44 -13.97
CA THR A 270 -18.34 -22.75 -13.02
C THR A 270 -19.23 -21.53 -12.77
N PHE A 271 -18.64 -20.34 -12.62
CA PHE A 271 -19.36 -19.11 -12.35
C PHE A 271 -20.31 -18.76 -13.50
N PHE A 272 -19.85 -18.79 -14.75
CA PHE A 272 -20.71 -18.41 -15.87
C PHE A 272 -21.63 -19.52 -16.36
N LEU A 273 -21.22 -20.78 -16.27
CA LEU A 273 -21.95 -21.90 -16.88
C LEU A 273 -22.68 -22.77 -15.84
N GLY A 274 -22.55 -22.48 -14.53
CA GLY A 274 -23.13 -23.29 -13.47
C GLY A 274 -22.39 -24.61 -13.22
N ASP A 275 -22.84 -25.32 -12.18
CA ASP A 275 -22.20 -26.55 -11.67
C ASP A 275 -22.77 -27.84 -12.31
N ASP A 276 -23.75 -27.71 -13.20
CA ASP A 276 -24.43 -28.85 -13.82
C ASP A 276 -23.45 -29.72 -14.62
N ASP A 277 -23.27 -30.95 -14.13
CA ASP A 277 -22.49 -32.04 -14.70
C ASP A 277 -21.09 -31.63 -15.22
N LYS A 278 -20.29 -30.97 -14.36
CA LYS A 278 -18.88 -30.61 -14.62
C LYS A 278 -18.06 -31.68 -15.35
N LYS A 279 -18.33 -32.97 -15.08
CA LYS A 279 -17.63 -34.11 -15.68
C LYS A 279 -18.02 -34.39 -17.15
N LYS A 280 -19.17 -33.89 -17.62
CA LYS A 280 -19.67 -34.10 -18.98
C LYS A 280 -19.48 -32.88 -19.88
N ARG A 281 -19.10 -31.73 -19.34
CA ARG A 281 -18.96 -30.50 -20.12
C ARG A 281 -17.61 -30.48 -20.84
N THR A 282 -17.63 -30.78 -22.13
CA THR A 282 -16.46 -30.74 -23.02
C THR A 282 -16.13 -29.32 -23.51
N GLU A 283 -17.07 -28.39 -23.37
CA GLU A 283 -16.95 -27.04 -23.91
C GLU A 283 -16.83 -26.01 -22.80
N GLN A 284 -15.75 -25.22 -22.86
CA GLN A 284 -15.40 -24.24 -21.84
C GLN A 284 -15.55 -22.80 -22.38
N LEU A 285 -15.77 -21.86 -21.47
CA LEU A 285 -15.73 -20.41 -21.74
C LEU A 285 -14.28 -19.94 -21.84
N VAL A 286 -13.46 -20.37 -20.88
CA VAL A 286 -12.02 -20.07 -20.83
C VAL A 286 -11.21 -21.36 -20.78
N GLU A 287 -10.10 -21.36 -21.50
CA GLU A 287 -9.08 -22.41 -21.46
C GLU A 287 -7.84 -21.84 -20.78
N VAL A 288 -7.51 -22.37 -19.59
CA VAL A 288 -6.34 -21.93 -18.82
C VAL A 288 -5.23 -22.95 -18.96
N THR A 289 -4.15 -22.59 -19.65
CA THR A 289 -2.94 -23.41 -19.71
C THR A 289 -1.87 -22.87 -18.78
N LYS A 290 -1.22 -23.81 -18.09
CA LYS A 290 -0.17 -23.53 -17.12
C LYS A 290 1.17 -24.04 -17.62
N VAL A 291 2.15 -23.14 -17.71
CA VAL A 291 3.56 -23.49 -17.97
C VAL A 291 4.35 -23.16 -16.72
N ALA A 292 4.56 -24.17 -15.87
CA ALA A 292 5.17 -23.98 -14.56
C ALA A 292 6.29 -24.97 -14.28
N MET A 293 7.40 -24.48 -13.74
CA MET A 293 8.53 -25.29 -13.33
C MET A 293 9.02 -24.82 -11.95
N GLY A 294 9.28 -25.75 -11.05
CA GLY A 294 9.83 -25.40 -9.73
C GLY A 294 11.27 -24.93 -9.86
N GLY A 295 11.65 -23.88 -9.12
CA GLY A 295 13.02 -23.37 -9.12
C GLY A 295 13.39 -22.47 -10.30
N THR A 296 12.44 -22.13 -11.18
CA THR A 296 12.65 -21.21 -12.30
C THR A 296 12.09 -19.83 -12.01
N ASN A 297 12.72 -18.78 -12.51
CA ASN A 297 12.39 -17.36 -12.34
C ASN A 297 11.89 -16.72 -13.67
N THR A 298 11.58 -15.43 -13.65
CA THR A 298 11.10 -14.67 -14.82
C THR A 298 12.08 -14.71 -15.99
N GLY A 299 13.39 -14.74 -15.73
CA GLY A 299 14.41 -14.89 -16.77
C GLY A 299 14.25 -16.19 -17.56
N THR A 300 13.98 -17.30 -16.86
CA THR A 300 13.67 -18.59 -17.51
C THR A 300 12.36 -18.52 -18.31
N GLY A 301 11.34 -17.85 -17.78
CA GLY A 301 10.07 -17.62 -18.50
C GLY A 301 10.29 -16.88 -19.82
N SER A 302 11.21 -15.91 -19.84
CA SER A 302 11.58 -15.16 -21.05
C SER A 302 12.17 -16.06 -22.13
N VAL A 303 13.05 -16.99 -21.72
CA VAL A 303 13.66 -17.99 -22.62
C VAL A 303 12.60 -18.94 -23.18
N ILE A 304 11.68 -19.43 -22.34
CA ILE A 304 10.56 -20.29 -22.79
C ILE A 304 9.74 -19.60 -23.88
N TRP A 305 9.46 -18.30 -23.70
CA TRP A 305 8.74 -17.51 -24.69
C TRP A 305 9.57 -17.30 -25.97
N GLN A 306 10.81 -16.83 -25.82
CA GLN A 306 11.72 -16.51 -26.93
C GLN A 306 11.93 -17.69 -27.89
N PHE A 307 12.02 -18.91 -27.35
CA PHE A 307 12.26 -20.12 -28.14
C PHE A 307 10.98 -20.91 -28.45
N ASP A 308 9.79 -20.33 -28.23
CA ASP A 308 8.48 -20.95 -28.50
C ASP A 308 8.33 -22.37 -27.90
N LEU A 309 8.83 -22.53 -26.67
CA LEU A 309 8.78 -23.78 -25.91
C LEU A 309 7.42 -23.98 -25.21
N ILE A 310 6.45 -23.11 -25.50
CA ILE A 310 5.09 -23.18 -25.00
C ILE A 310 4.37 -24.33 -25.73
N PRO A 311 3.60 -25.18 -25.02
CA PRO A 311 2.81 -26.23 -25.66
C PRO A 311 1.91 -25.67 -26.75
N GLU A 312 1.77 -26.40 -27.86
CA GLU A 312 1.04 -25.94 -29.06
C GLU A 312 -0.37 -25.43 -28.76
N VAL A 313 -1.11 -26.11 -27.87
CA VAL A 313 -2.46 -25.72 -27.45
C VAL A 313 -2.53 -24.32 -26.83
N ALA A 314 -1.44 -23.88 -26.19
CA ALA A 314 -1.31 -22.62 -25.47
C ALA A 314 -0.53 -21.55 -26.22
N ARG A 315 -0.11 -21.82 -27.45
CA ARG A 315 0.43 -20.78 -28.34
C ARG A 315 -0.67 -19.80 -28.72
N ASN A 316 -0.26 -18.57 -29.02
CA ASN A 316 -1.14 -17.44 -29.31
C ASN A 316 -2.21 -17.22 -28.21
N PRO A 317 -1.80 -17.04 -26.94
CA PRO A 317 -2.73 -16.75 -25.86
C PRO A 317 -3.38 -15.38 -26.04
N ASP A 318 -4.59 -15.21 -25.52
CA ASP A 318 -5.24 -13.88 -25.45
C ASP A 318 -4.78 -13.10 -24.22
N ILE A 319 -4.48 -13.84 -23.15
CA ILE A 319 -4.02 -13.32 -21.87
C ILE A 319 -2.78 -14.09 -21.44
N VAL A 320 -1.73 -13.36 -21.04
CA VAL A 320 -0.51 -13.92 -20.44
C VAL A 320 -0.36 -13.43 -19.02
N LEU A 321 -0.18 -14.34 -18.06
CA LEU A 321 0.12 -14.03 -16.67
C LEU A 321 1.56 -14.43 -16.33
N ASN A 322 2.35 -13.45 -15.89
CA ASN A 322 3.63 -13.68 -15.23
C ASN A 322 3.43 -13.87 -13.72
N ALA A 323 3.73 -15.07 -13.21
CA ALA A 323 3.65 -15.47 -11.81
C ALA A 323 4.95 -16.12 -11.31
N TYR A 324 6.08 -15.47 -11.58
CA TYR A 324 7.39 -15.80 -11.04
C TYR A 324 7.86 -15.04 -9.78
N PRO A 325 7.18 -14.02 -9.21
CA PRO A 325 7.74 -13.24 -8.09
C PRO A 325 8.29 -14.05 -6.92
N THR A 326 7.64 -15.14 -6.51
CA THR A 326 8.18 -16.01 -5.45
C THR A 326 9.54 -16.61 -5.80
N ASN A 327 9.77 -16.93 -7.06
CA ASN A 327 11.03 -17.47 -7.55
C ASN A 327 12.04 -16.37 -7.93
N ASP A 328 11.58 -15.21 -8.36
CA ASP A 328 12.42 -14.02 -8.55
C ASP A 328 13.07 -13.60 -7.21
N MET A 329 12.37 -13.83 -6.10
CA MET A 329 12.85 -13.57 -4.74
C MET A 329 13.69 -14.67 -4.11
N HIS A 330 13.87 -15.79 -4.79
CA HIS A 330 14.55 -16.97 -4.26
C HIS A 330 16.05 -16.74 -4.02
N ILE A 331 16.66 -17.46 -3.06
CA ILE A 331 18.12 -17.35 -2.80
C ILE A 331 18.96 -17.59 -4.05
N LEU A 332 18.49 -18.46 -4.94
CA LEU A 332 19.22 -18.73 -6.18
C LEU A 332 19.30 -17.49 -7.08
N THR A 333 18.25 -16.66 -7.10
CA THR A 333 18.28 -15.38 -7.82
C THR A 333 19.15 -14.36 -7.09
N VAL A 334 19.20 -14.39 -5.75
CA VAL A 334 20.15 -13.57 -4.96
C VAL A 334 21.59 -13.93 -5.32
N MET A 335 21.93 -15.23 -5.29
CA MET A 335 23.27 -15.72 -5.65
C MET A 335 23.63 -15.38 -7.11
N GLU A 336 22.66 -15.44 -8.03
CA GLU A 336 22.84 -15.01 -9.42
C GLU A 336 23.15 -13.51 -9.50
N ALA A 337 22.40 -12.68 -8.77
CA ALA A 337 22.63 -11.24 -8.71
C ALA A 337 24.01 -10.91 -8.11
N GLU A 338 24.39 -11.56 -7.01
CA GLU A 338 25.71 -11.44 -6.39
C GLU A 338 26.84 -11.84 -7.35
N SER A 339 26.67 -12.97 -8.05
CA SER A 339 27.65 -13.43 -9.05
C SER A 339 27.81 -12.47 -10.23
N SER A 340 26.78 -11.66 -10.50
CA SER A 340 26.76 -10.63 -11.54
C SER A 340 27.15 -9.23 -11.01
N ASN A 341 27.52 -9.11 -9.73
CA ASN A 341 27.79 -7.85 -9.05
C ASN A 341 26.65 -6.81 -9.16
N THR A 342 25.40 -7.29 -9.08
CA THR A 342 24.17 -6.49 -9.11
C THR A 342 23.33 -6.73 -7.86
N THR A 343 22.45 -5.79 -7.51
CA THR A 343 21.47 -6.05 -6.43
C THR A 343 20.39 -7.03 -6.89
N LEU A 344 19.72 -7.71 -5.94
CA LEU A 344 18.55 -8.53 -6.26
C LEU A 344 17.47 -7.72 -6.99
N ARG A 345 17.28 -6.45 -6.58
CA ARG A 345 16.36 -5.51 -7.23
C ARG A 345 16.71 -5.32 -8.70
N ASP A 346 17.95 -4.99 -9.01
CA ASP A 346 18.35 -4.72 -10.40
C ASP A 346 18.19 -5.97 -11.26
N LYS A 347 18.57 -7.14 -10.71
CA LYS A 347 18.47 -8.41 -11.42
C LYS A 347 17.03 -8.80 -11.73
N THR A 348 16.13 -8.69 -10.76
CA THR A 348 14.71 -8.98 -10.95
C THR A 348 14.03 -7.98 -11.88
N PHE A 349 14.39 -6.69 -11.79
CA PHE A 349 13.94 -5.65 -12.71
C PHE A 349 14.37 -5.94 -14.15
N GLU A 350 15.64 -6.34 -14.37
CA GLU A 350 16.16 -6.73 -15.69
C GLU A 350 15.39 -7.93 -16.27
N MET A 351 15.22 -8.99 -15.48
CA MET A 351 14.48 -10.18 -15.90
C MET A 351 13.03 -9.86 -16.28
N LEU A 352 12.33 -9.11 -15.44
CA LEU A 352 10.94 -8.73 -15.69
C LEU A 352 10.81 -7.84 -16.92
N GLN A 353 11.70 -6.86 -17.08
CA GLN A 353 11.75 -6.06 -18.29
C GLN A 353 11.99 -6.91 -19.53
N GLY A 354 12.93 -7.87 -19.47
CA GLY A 354 13.18 -8.82 -20.54
C GLY A 354 11.92 -9.58 -20.94
N PHE A 355 11.21 -10.16 -19.95
CA PHE A 355 9.97 -10.90 -20.17
C PHE A 355 8.89 -10.05 -20.83
N VAL A 356 8.61 -8.87 -20.27
CA VAL A 356 7.58 -7.95 -20.76
C VAL A 356 7.86 -7.58 -22.22
N ARG A 357 9.11 -7.24 -22.55
CA ARG A 357 9.49 -6.89 -23.91
C ARG A 357 9.29 -8.06 -24.87
N GLN A 358 9.65 -9.29 -24.49
CA GLN A 358 9.44 -10.47 -25.32
C GLN A 358 7.95 -10.71 -25.61
N VAL A 359 7.10 -10.66 -24.58
CA VAL A 359 5.65 -10.88 -24.75
C VAL A 359 5.03 -9.77 -25.59
N MET A 360 5.31 -8.50 -25.29
CA MET A 360 4.67 -7.35 -25.94
C MET A 360 5.20 -7.09 -27.36
N GLN A 361 6.41 -7.54 -27.70
CA GLN A 361 6.97 -7.43 -29.06
C GLN A 361 6.57 -8.57 -29.99
N THR A 362 5.83 -9.56 -29.48
CA THR A 362 5.43 -10.71 -30.29
C THR A 362 4.47 -10.25 -31.37
N LYS A 363 4.99 -10.09 -32.59
CA LYS A 363 4.17 -9.91 -33.79
C LYS A 363 3.47 -11.23 -34.05
N HIS A 364 2.16 -11.29 -33.79
CA HIS A 364 1.36 -12.42 -34.25
C HIS A 364 1.52 -12.51 -35.77
N CYS A 365 2.23 -13.55 -36.23
CA CYS A 365 2.21 -13.91 -37.64
C CYS A 365 0.80 -14.45 -37.90
N PRO A 366 0.00 -13.85 -38.80
CA PRO A 366 -1.31 -14.38 -39.12
C PRO A 366 -1.15 -15.84 -39.53
N ALA A 367 -1.77 -16.74 -38.77
CA ALA A 367 -1.60 -18.19 -38.91
C ALA A 367 -2.08 -18.70 -40.28
N ASP A 368 -2.88 -17.91 -41.00
CA ASP A 368 -3.38 -18.22 -42.34
C ASP A 368 -3.04 -17.10 -43.32
N SER A 369 -1.81 -17.13 -43.85
CA SER A 369 -1.38 -16.34 -45.02
C SER A 369 -2.02 -16.81 -46.35
N SER A 370 -3.03 -17.68 -46.28
CA SER A 370 -3.79 -18.17 -47.44
C SER A 370 -5.05 -17.36 -47.74
N ALA A 371 -5.48 -16.44 -46.85
CA ALA A 371 -6.54 -15.49 -47.15
C ALA A 371 -5.94 -14.25 -47.84
N SER A 372 -6.10 -14.21 -49.17
CA SER A 372 -5.57 -13.23 -50.11
C SER A 372 -5.76 -11.77 -49.68
N SER A 373 -4.62 -11.10 -49.61
CA SER A 373 -4.39 -9.67 -49.85
C SER A 373 -5.42 -8.98 -50.76
N SER A 374 -6.30 -8.14 -50.20
CA SER A 374 -6.83 -6.97 -50.93
C SER A 374 -7.51 -5.89 -50.08
N SER A 375 -7.69 -6.06 -48.76
CA SER A 375 -8.21 -4.97 -47.92
C SER A 375 -7.07 -4.09 -47.43
N ASN A 376 -6.95 -2.90 -48.01
CA ASN A 376 -6.03 -1.80 -47.64
C ASN A 376 -6.34 -1.18 -46.26
N ASP A 377 -6.94 -1.92 -45.32
CA ASP A 377 -7.23 -1.43 -43.99
C ASP A 377 -5.93 -1.35 -43.19
N SER A 378 -5.33 -0.16 -43.21
CA SER A 378 -4.15 0.26 -42.44
C SER A 378 -4.33 0.18 -40.92
N ASN A 379 -5.44 -0.38 -40.44
CA ASN A 379 -5.83 -0.45 -39.02
C ASN A 379 -5.64 -1.84 -38.40
N ASN A 380 -5.21 -2.85 -39.16
CA ASN A 380 -5.00 -4.22 -38.65
C ASN A 380 -3.60 -4.43 -38.05
N GLU A 381 -3.19 -3.55 -37.13
CA GLU A 381 -1.99 -3.81 -36.32
C GLU A 381 -2.23 -5.05 -35.42
N PRO A 382 -1.28 -6.00 -35.33
CA PRO A 382 -1.41 -7.14 -34.44
C PRO A 382 -1.61 -6.70 -32.99
N ILE A 383 -2.72 -7.12 -32.37
CA ILE A 383 -2.99 -6.85 -30.95
C ILE A 383 -2.12 -7.80 -30.11
N PRO A 384 -1.23 -7.31 -29.23
CA PRO A 384 -0.49 -8.17 -28.32
C PRO A 384 -1.44 -8.81 -27.30
N PRO A 385 -1.06 -9.94 -26.68
CA PRO A 385 -1.86 -10.50 -25.59
C PRO A 385 -1.97 -9.51 -24.43
N LEU A 386 -3.08 -9.57 -23.69
CA LEU A 386 -3.20 -8.84 -22.44
C LEU A 386 -2.17 -9.42 -21.44
N LEU A 387 -1.14 -8.66 -21.11
CA LEU A 387 -0.12 -9.05 -20.15
C LEU A 387 -0.51 -8.60 -18.74
N LEU A 388 -0.49 -9.55 -17.80
CA LEU A 388 -0.65 -9.29 -16.38
C LEU A 388 0.54 -9.85 -15.59
N HIS A 389 1.00 -9.09 -14.59
CA HIS A 389 1.97 -9.52 -13.60
C HIS A 389 1.26 -9.75 -12.27
N MET A 390 1.47 -10.92 -11.68
CA MET A 390 0.90 -11.33 -10.40
C MET A 390 2.00 -11.41 -9.36
N ASP A 391 2.03 -10.43 -8.46
CA ASP A 391 2.85 -10.48 -7.24
C ASP A 391 2.26 -11.49 -6.25
N ASP A 392 2.73 -12.74 -6.39
CA ASP A 392 2.38 -13.88 -5.54
C ASP A 392 3.35 -14.08 -4.37
N TYR A 393 4.33 -13.19 -4.20
CA TYR A 393 5.36 -13.35 -3.19
C TYR A 393 4.97 -12.71 -1.85
N LEU A 394 4.75 -13.59 -0.87
CA LEU A 394 4.66 -13.23 0.54
C LEU A 394 5.34 -14.32 1.37
N GLY A 395 6.67 -14.35 1.26
CA GLY A 395 7.53 -15.35 1.90
C GLY A 395 8.56 -14.71 2.83
N ASN A 396 9.28 -15.55 3.57
CA ASN A 396 10.42 -15.14 4.41
C ASN A 396 11.79 -15.46 3.78
N GLU A 397 11.80 -15.64 2.46
CA GLU A 397 13.00 -15.88 1.67
C GLU A 397 14.00 -14.74 1.82
N GLN A 398 13.45 -13.52 1.75
CA GLN A 398 14.04 -12.28 2.24
C GLN A 398 13.44 -11.98 3.61
N ARG A 399 14.30 -11.83 4.63
CA ARG A 399 13.84 -11.60 6.01
C ARG A 399 13.46 -10.16 6.29
N LYS A 400 14.06 -9.21 5.57
CA LYS A 400 13.80 -7.78 5.74
C LYS A 400 12.55 -7.40 4.97
N ILE A 401 11.64 -6.70 5.64
CA ILE A 401 10.38 -6.29 5.01
C ILE A 401 10.63 -5.32 3.86
N TRP A 402 11.60 -4.41 4.02
CA TRP A 402 12.01 -3.46 2.99
C TRP A 402 12.38 -4.15 1.67
N ASP A 403 13.21 -5.19 1.75
CA ASP A 403 13.68 -5.92 0.56
C ASP A 403 12.51 -6.55 -0.20
N THR A 404 11.48 -7.02 0.53
CA THR A 404 10.26 -7.59 -0.08
C THR A 404 9.42 -6.56 -0.81
N THR A 405 9.29 -5.34 -0.27
CA THR A 405 8.43 -4.30 -0.85
C THR A 405 9.09 -3.59 -2.01
N GLU A 406 10.41 -3.47 -2.01
CA GLU A 406 11.18 -2.80 -3.06
C GLU A 406 11.04 -3.52 -4.42
N LEU A 407 10.95 -4.85 -4.43
CA LEU A 407 10.74 -5.60 -5.67
C LEU A 407 9.34 -5.39 -6.27
N THR A 408 8.29 -5.45 -5.45
CA THR A 408 6.92 -5.17 -5.89
C THR A 408 6.82 -3.75 -6.48
N GLN A 409 7.53 -2.78 -5.90
CA GLN A 409 7.61 -1.43 -6.45
C GLN A 409 8.33 -1.40 -7.81
N GLY A 410 9.42 -2.16 -7.97
CA GLY A 410 10.11 -2.30 -9.26
C GLY A 410 9.19 -2.84 -10.36
N ALA A 411 8.39 -3.86 -10.06
CA ALA A 411 7.39 -4.39 -10.99
C ALA A 411 6.32 -3.36 -11.36
N GLN A 412 5.85 -2.57 -10.39
CA GLN A 412 4.88 -1.48 -10.64
C GLN A 412 5.47 -0.37 -11.52
N VAL A 413 6.73 0.00 -11.33
CA VAL A 413 7.43 0.96 -12.21
C VAL A 413 7.45 0.44 -13.64
N LEU A 414 7.78 -0.84 -13.86
CA LEU A 414 7.76 -1.46 -15.19
C LEU A 414 6.35 -1.53 -15.77
N ALA A 415 5.35 -1.85 -14.95
CA ALA A 415 3.94 -1.90 -15.36
C ALA A 415 3.44 -0.54 -15.84
N ASN A 416 3.77 0.52 -15.10
CA ASN A 416 3.49 1.90 -15.50
C ASN A 416 4.33 2.36 -16.69
N TYR A 417 5.53 1.83 -16.90
CA TYR A 417 6.35 2.23 -18.04
C TYR A 417 5.90 1.56 -19.35
N TYR A 418 5.63 0.27 -19.31
CA TYR A 418 5.24 -0.54 -20.48
C TYR A 418 3.73 -0.67 -20.68
N GLY A 419 2.92 -0.18 -19.75
CA GLY A 419 1.46 -0.18 -19.85
C GLY A 419 0.81 -1.56 -19.71
N PHE A 420 1.38 -2.46 -18.90
CA PHE A 420 0.78 -3.75 -18.58
C PHE A 420 0.12 -3.74 -17.19
N VAL A 421 -0.72 -4.75 -16.91
CA VAL A 421 -1.46 -4.83 -15.65
C VAL A 421 -0.59 -5.46 -14.58
N SER A 422 -0.48 -4.82 -13.42
CA SER A 422 0.14 -5.40 -12.24
C SER A 422 -0.93 -5.57 -11.17
N MET A 423 -0.91 -6.74 -10.52
CA MET A 423 -1.74 -7.04 -9.37
C MET A 423 -0.91 -7.67 -8.25
N SER A 424 -1.35 -7.57 -7.00
CA SER A 424 -0.63 -8.13 -5.85
C SER A 424 -1.55 -8.90 -4.91
N TYR A 425 -1.26 -10.19 -4.75
CA TYR A 425 -1.83 -11.00 -3.67
C TYR A 425 -1.30 -10.54 -2.32
N ALA A 426 0.01 -10.26 -2.24
CA ALA A 426 0.67 -9.86 -1.01
C ALA A 426 -0.05 -8.67 -0.37
N ASP A 427 -0.35 -7.62 -1.12
CA ASP A 427 -1.00 -6.41 -0.62
C ASP A 427 -2.44 -6.62 -0.09
N VAL A 428 -3.11 -7.70 -0.49
CA VAL A 428 -4.44 -8.05 0.02
C VAL A 428 -4.37 -8.65 1.42
N VAL A 429 -3.32 -9.41 1.73
CA VAL A 429 -3.24 -10.20 2.97
C VAL A 429 -2.11 -9.78 3.91
N ARG A 430 -1.18 -8.92 3.46
CA ARG A 430 0.05 -8.55 4.18
C ARG A 430 -0.22 -8.09 5.61
N GLU A 431 -1.28 -7.31 5.84
CA GLU A 431 -1.59 -6.83 7.20
C GLU A 431 -1.94 -7.95 8.18
N PHE A 432 -2.53 -9.06 7.71
CA PHE A 432 -2.81 -10.22 8.55
C PHE A 432 -1.55 -11.01 8.84
N VAL A 433 -0.73 -11.21 7.80
CA VAL A 433 0.52 -11.95 7.92
C VAL A 433 1.51 -11.22 8.81
N TYR A 434 1.63 -9.90 8.68
CA TYR A 434 2.52 -9.10 9.53
C TYR A 434 1.96 -8.91 10.94
N GLY A 435 0.63 -8.83 11.07
CA GLY A 435 -0.03 -8.80 12.38
C GLY A 435 0.03 -10.13 13.14
N ASP A 436 0.31 -11.23 12.46
CA ASP A 436 0.44 -12.57 13.03
C ASP A 436 1.31 -13.49 12.15
N THR A 437 2.64 -13.42 12.28
CA THR A 437 3.58 -14.24 11.48
C THR A 437 3.50 -15.74 11.79
N TYR A 438 2.68 -16.14 12.76
CA TYR A 438 2.37 -17.53 13.11
C TYR A 438 1.17 -18.10 12.34
N GLU A 439 0.46 -17.27 11.57
CA GLU A 439 -0.63 -17.71 10.72
C GLU A 439 -0.13 -18.62 9.59
N LYS A 440 -1.02 -19.46 9.03
CA LYS A 440 -0.69 -20.45 7.99
C LYS A 440 -1.72 -20.48 6.85
N TRP A 441 -2.69 -19.56 6.87
CA TRP A 441 -3.72 -19.49 5.86
C TRP A 441 -3.19 -18.78 4.61
N PHE A 442 -2.43 -17.71 4.79
CA PHE A 442 -1.95 -16.83 3.74
C PHE A 442 -0.44 -16.95 3.47
N SER A 443 0.34 -17.15 4.52
CA SER A 443 1.77 -17.43 4.42
C SER A 443 2.04 -18.92 4.55
N SER A 444 3.32 -19.27 4.46
CA SER A 444 3.80 -20.60 4.79
C SER A 444 4.14 -20.74 6.27
N GLU A 445 4.32 -21.96 6.75
CA GLU A 445 4.74 -22.20 8.13
C GLU A 445 6.19 -21.76 8.36
N TRP A 446 6.38 -20.53 8.82
CA TRP A 446 7.69 -19.95 9.14
C TRP A 446 8.19 -20.35 10.52
N TRP A 447 7.29 -20.62 11.46
CA TRP A 447 7.65 -21.01 12.83
C TRP A 447 7.56 -22.53 13.01
N VAL A 448 8.70 -23.21 13.06
CA VAL A 448 8.78 -24.68 13.17
C VAL A 448 9.39 -25.13 14.50
N PRO A 449 9.00 -26.30 15.04
CA PRO A 449 9.59 -26.82 16.28
C PRO A 449 11.08 -27.15 16.17
N GLU A 450 11.90 -26.58 17.04
CA GLU A 450 13.34 -26.86 17.12
C GLU A 450 13.59 -28.31 17.58
N GLY A 451 14.25 -29.11 16.74
CA GLY A 451 14.56 -30.51 17.06
C GLY A 451 13.32 -31.36 17.38
N GLY A 452 12.15 -31.02 16.83
CA GLY A 452 10.88 -31.69 17.10
C GLY A 452 10.27 -31.40 18.47
N LYS A 453 10.90 -30.55 19.30
CA LYS A 453 10.38 -30.14 20.60
C LYS A 453 9.39 -28.99 20.42
N LYS A 454 8.10 -29.24 20.68
CA LYS A 454 7.00 -28.27 20.50
C LYS A 454 7.14 -26.94 21.25
N LYS A 455 8.01 -26.85 22.26
CA LYS A 455 8.14 -25.66 23.12
C LYS A 455 9.02 -24.56 22.52
N ASN A 456 9.97 -24.92 21.67
CA ASN A 456 10.88 -23.97 21.05
C ASN A 456 10.52 -23.87 19.57
N LEU A 457 10.11 -22.68 19.13
CA LEU A 457 9.86 -22.41 17.71
C LEU A 457 11.06 -21.64 17.16
N ILE A 458 11.54 -22.05 16.00
CA ILE A 458 12.55 -21.31 15.23
C ILE A 458 11.91 -20.77 13.96
N PHE A 459 12.40 -19.60 13.53
CA PHE A 459 11.99 -18.97 12.29
C PHE A 459 12.77 -19.60 11.11
N ASP A 460 12.14 -20.55 10.44
CA ASP A 460 12.71 -21.33 9.34
C ASP A 460 12.19 -20.85 7.98
N ARG A 461 13.03 -21.03 6.97
CA ARG A 461 12.80 -20.53 5.62
C ARG A 461 11.76 -21.37 4.90
N GLN A 462 10.64 -20.76 4.56
CA GLN A 462 9.60 -21.39 3.77
C GLN A 462 8.93 -20.35 2.87
N ILE A 463 8.73 -20.73 1.61
CA ILE A 463 8.19 -19.86 0.57
C ILE A 463 6.90 -20.38 -0.05
N HIS A 464 6.53 -21.63 0.24
CA HIS A 464 5.37 -22.28 -0.36
C HIS A 464 4.18 -22.25 0.61
N PRO A 465 3.22 -21.34 0.42
CA PRO A 465 2.07 -21.22 1.29
C PRO A 465 1.05 -22.36 1.10
N GLY A 466 0.09 -22.41 2.02
CA GLY A 466 -0.97 -23.41 2.03
C GLY A 466 -2.13 -23.15 1.04
N MET A 467 -3.25 -23.84 1.26
CA MET A 467 -4.42 -23.75 0.39
C MET A 467 -5.07 -22.35 0.39
N GLY A 468 -5.01 -21.61 1.50
CA GLY A 468 -5.66 -20.31 1.60
C GLY A 468 -5.09 -19.30 0.62
N MET A 469 -3.77 -19.18 0.53
CA MET A 469 -3.09 -18.39 -0.49
C MET A 469 -3.52 -18.77 -1.92
N HIS A 470 -3.65 -20.06 -2.23
CA HIS A 470 -4.05 -20.49 -3.56
C HIS A 470 -5.50 -20.10 -3.90
N ILE A 471 -6.40 -20.14 -2.93
CA ILE A 471 -7.78 -19.68 -3.12
C ILE A 471 -7.79 -18.15 -3.29
N SER A 472 -7.10 -17.42 -2.41
CA SER A 472 -7.04 -15.96 -2.44
C SER A 472 -6.38 -15.42 -3.71
N SER A 473 -5.30 -16.03 -4.21
CA SER A 473 -4.62 -15.64 -5.46
C SER A 473 -5.53 -15.81 -6.67
N MET A 474 -6.36 -16.85 -6.68
CA MET A 474 -7.39 -17.03 -7.72
C MET A 474 -8.43 -15.91 -7.66
N TRP A 475 -8.93 -15.55 -6.46
CA TRP A 475 -9.86 -14.42 -6.32
C TRP A 475 -9.25 -13.08 -6.70
N VAL A 476 -7.99 -12.83 -6.33
CA VAL A 476 -7.24 -11.64 -6.75
C VAL A 476 -7.19 -11.55 -8.27
N THR A 477 -6.85 -12.65 -8.94
CA THR A 477 -6.78 -12.66 -10.41
C THR A 477 -8.15 -12.41 -11.04
N VAL A 478 -9.19 -13.11 -10.60
CA VAL A 478 -10.55 -12.96 -11.12
C VAL A 478 -11.09 -11.55 -10.86
N TYR A 479 -10.85 -11.00 -9.67
CA TYR A 479 -11.25 -9.64 -9.33
C TYR A 479 -10.56 -8.60 -10.23
N ASN A 480 -9.27 -8.77 -10.52
CA ASN A 480 -8.57 -7.86 -11.44
C ASN A 480 -9.12 -7.96 -12.86
N LEU A 481 -9.46 -9.15 -13.36
CA LEU A 481 -10.14 -9.30 -14.65
C LEU A 481 -11.52 -8.61 -14.67
N LEU A 482 -12.31 -8.77 -13.59
CA LEU A 482 -13.58 -8.06 -13.42
C LEU A 482 -13.38 -6.54 -13.35
N HIS A 483 -12.31 -6.09 -12.69
CA HIS A 483 -11.95 -4.67 -12.59
C HIS A 483 -11.62 -4.07 -13.95
N LEU A 484 -10.83 -4.77 -14.77
CA LEU A 484 -10.54 -4.33 -16.14
C LEU A 484 -11.81 -4.27 -17.00
N ALA A 485 -12.71 -5.26 -16.88
CA ALA A 485 -13.96 -5.27 -17.62
C ALA A 485 -14.90 -4.12 -17.21
N SER A 486 -15.07 -3.91 -15.91
CA SER A 486 -15.85 -2.81 -15.33
C SER A 486 -15.30 -1.46 -15.78
N LEU A 487 -13.98 -1.25 -15.63
CA LEU A 487 -13.31 -0.01 -16.01
C LEU A 487 -13.41 0.25 -17.51
N TYR A 488 -13.17 -0.76 -18.36
CA TYR A 488 -13.32 -0.65 -19.81
C TYR A 488 -14.73 -0.17 -20.19
N CYS A 489 -15.76 -0.77 -19.60
CA CYS A 489 -17.15 -0.38 -19.87
C CYS A 489 -17.54 0.99 -19.28
N SER A 490 -16.78 1.51 -18.31
CA SER A 490 -16.95 2.88 -17.79
C SER A 490 -16.27 3.94 -18.66
N ILE A 491 -15.29 3.59 -19.50
CA ILE A 491 -14.56 4.55 -20.34
C ILE A 491 -15.44 4.96 -21.53
N PRO A 492 -15.65 6.27 -21.78
CA PRO A 492 -16.35 6.72 -22.97
C PRO A 492 -15.61 6.34 -24.26
N THR A 493 -16.31 5.86 -25.30
CA THR A 493 -15.67 5.45 -26.57
C THR A 493 -14.83 6.58 -27.21
N GLY A 494 -15.19 7.84 -26.99
CA GLY A 494 -14.43 9.01 -27.47
C GLY A 494 -13.21 9.40 -26.63
N ALA A 495 -13.09 8.88 -25.40
CA ALA A 495 -12.01 9.19 -24.46
C ALA A 495 -10.86 8.17 -24.50
N LEU A 496 -10.99 7.08 -25.27
CA LEU A 496 -9.96 6.04 -25.43
C LEU A 496 -8.65 6.56 -26.08
N VAL A 497 -8.56 7.86 -26.43
CA VAL A 497 -7.38 8.51 -27.00
C VAL A 497 -6.62 9.41 -26.00
N HIS A 498 -7.19 9.74 -24.82
CA HIS A 498 -6.47 10.57 -23.83
C HIS A 498 -6.58 10.04 -22.39
N GLN A 499 -5.40 9.83 -21.81
CA GLN A 499 -5.10 9.24 -20.48
C GLN A 499 -6.04 9.69 -19.34
N ALA A 500 -6.52 8.72 -18.58
CA ALA A 500 -7.21 8.93 -17.30
C ALA A 500 -6.28 8.59 -16.12
N ASN A 501 -5.93 9.61 -15.33
CA ASN A 501 -5.39 9.44 -13.97
C ASN A 501 -6.56 9.13 -13.03
N ASN A 502 -6.65 7.89 -12.52
CA ASN A 502 -7.73 7.49 -11.63
C ASN A 502 -7.28 7.50 -10.16
N ASN A 503 -7.87 8.42 -9.39
CA ASN A 503 -7.79 8.44 -7.94
C ASN A 503 -8.94 7.57 -7.39
N ILE A 504 -8.62 6.35 -6.96
CA ILE A 504 -9.59 5.38 -6.43
C ILE A 504 -9.70 5.58 -4.92
N THR A 505 -10.56 6.49 -4.49
CA THR A 505 -10.85 6.71 -3.06
C THR A 505 -12.33 6.88 -2.82
N GLU A 506 -13.12 5.81 -2.96
CA GLU A 506 -14.41 5.75 -2.27
C GLU A 506 -14.78 4.29 -1.96
N TYR A 507 -14.88 3.98 -0.67
CA TYR A 507 -15.26 2.68 -0.13
C TYR A 507 -16.43 2.87 0.82
N GLN A 508 -17.57 2.24 0.54
CA GLN A 508 -18.66 2.09 1.52
C GLN A 508 -18.67 0.66 2.03
N ALA A 509 -18.33 0.50 3.32
CA ALA A 509 -18.46 -0.75 4.04
C ALA A 509 -19.93 -0.94 4.48
N GLY A 510 -20.60 -1.99 4.02
CA GLY A 510 -21.88 -2.38 4.62
C GLY A 510 -22.83 -3.07 3.66
N LEU A 511 -22.68 -4.38 3.51
CA LEU A 511 -23.74 -5.39 3.32
C LEU A 511 -23.06 -6.65 2.78
N TRP A 512 -22.65 -7.55 3.68
CA TRP A 512 -22.03 -8.79 3.26
C TRP A 512 -23.05 -9.91 3.47
N GLY A 513 -23.82 -10.20 2.42
CA GLY A 513 -24.69 -11.38 2.33
C GLY A 513 -23.88 -12.67 2.23
N LEU A 514 -22.94 -12.85 3.17
CA LEU A 514 -22.05 -14.00 3.25
C LEU A 514 -22.83 -15.25 3.66
N PRO A 515 -22.39 -16.44 3.21
CA PRO A 515 -23.02 -17.69 3.61
C PRO A 515 -22.84 -17.94 5.11
N ASP A 516 -23.86 -18.50 5.75
CA ASP A 516 -23.78 -18.96 7.14
C ASP A 516 -22.73 -20.08 7.27
N LEU A 517 -21.95 -20.04 8.36
CA LEU A 517 -21.01 -21.12 8.67
C LEU A 517 -21.80 -22.37 9.07
N GLN A 518 -21.42 -23.52 8.51
CA GLN A 518 -22.08 -24.80 8.83
C GLN A 518 -21.68 -25.32 10.21
N MET A 519 -20.59 -24.81 10.80
CA MET A 519 -20.05 -25.16 12.12
C MET A 519 -19.75 -26.65 12.33
N ALA A 520 -19.92 -27.47 11.28
CA ALA A 520 -19.68 -28.91 11.29
C ALA A 520 -18.20 -29.26 11.11
N TYR A 521 -17.34 -28.25 10.93
CA TYR A 521 -15.98 -28.41 10.50
C TYR A 521 -14.96 -27.93 11.53
N LYS A 522 -13.94 -28.77 11.78
CA LYS A 522 -12.80 -28.38 12.61
C LYS A 522 -12.00 -27.30 11.88
N GLN A 523 -11.95 -26.11 12.48
CA GLN A 523 -11.22 -24.98 11.92
C GLN A 523 -9.74 -25.37 11.67
N PRO A 524 -9.18 -25.10 10.47
CA PRO A 524 -7.78 -25.35 10.18
C PRO A 524 -6.91 -24.52 11.13
N MET A 525 -5.81 -25.10 11.58
CA MET A 525 -4.84 -24.39 12.40
C MET A 525 -4.24 -23.21 11.62
N GLY A 526 -3.71 -22.23 12.35
CA GLY A 526 -3.03 -21.07 11.75
C GLY A 526 -3.99 -20.06 11.11
N LYS A 527 -5.25 -19.97 11.57
CA LYS A 527 -6.09 -18.83 11.22
C LYS A 527 -5.41 -17.55 11.74
N PRO A 528 -5.29 -16.49 10.93
CA PRO A 528 -4.70 -15.25 11.39
C PRO A 528 -5.50 -14.67 12.56
N ARG A 529 -4.78 -14.22 13.59
CA ARG A 529 -5.36 -13.41 14.65
C ARG A 529 -5.94 -12.10 14.10
N PRO A 530 -6.83 -11.45 14.84
CA PRO A 530 -7.21 -10.07 14.54
C PRO A 530 -5.95 -9.19 14.39
N GLN A 531 -6.01 -8.29 13.41
CA GLN A 531 -4.96 -7.30 13.17
C GLN A 531 -4.70 -6.51 14.46
N PRO A 532 -3.43 -6.28 14.84
CA PRO A 532 -3.12 -5.40 15.96
C PRO A 532 -3.71 -3.99 15.76
N LYS A 533 -4.18 -3.34 16.84
CA LYS A 533 -4.72 -1.97 16.78
C LYS A 533 -3.59 -0.97 16.49
N GLY A 534 -3.89 0.15 15.84
CA GLY A 534 -2.88 1.20 15.57
C GLY A 534 -1.99 0.93 14.37
N LEU A 535 -0.97 1.76 14.20
CA LEU A 535 -0.07 1.71 13.04
C LEU A 535 0.91 0.53 13.16
N PRO A 536 1.33 -0.10 12.04
CA PRO A 536 2.42 -1.06 12.06
C PRO A 536 3.74 -0.38 12.49
N PRO A 537 4.74 -1.17 12.93
CA PRO A 537 6.05 -0.66 13.26
C PRO A 537 6.65 0.18 12.14
N MET A 538 7.45 1.18 12.52
CA MET A 538 8.17 2.01 11.57
C MET A 538 8.96 1.13 10.60
N LEU A 539 8.71 1.32 9.31
CA LEU A 539 9.37 0.57 8.25
C LEU A 539 10.82 1.06 8.12
N THR A 540 11.77 0.30 8.65
CA THR A 540 13.21 0.53 8.52
C THR A 540 13.85 -0.52 7.62
N LYS A 541 15.08 -0.28 7.16
CA LYS A 541 15.87 -1.25 6.38
C LYS A 541 16.25 -2.52 7.17
N ASP A 542 16.06 -2.49 8.48
CA ASP A 542 16.42 -3.58 9.39
C ASP A 542 15.20 -4.19 10.06
N LEU A 543 13.98 -3.72 9.75
CA LEU A 543 12.76 -4.34 10.24
C LEU A 543 12.61 -5.75 9.66
N LEU A 544 12.75 -6.75 10.52
CA LEU A 544 12.66 -8.15 10.16
C LEU A 544 11.22 -8.64 10.23
N LEU A 545 10.91 -9.58 9.34
CA LEU A 545 9.63 -10.27 9.29
C LEU A 545 9.40 -11.15 10.53
N GLU A 546 10.46 -11.64 11.18
CA GLU A 546 10.34 -12.41 12.43
C GLU A 546 9.90 -11.55 13.62
N ASP A 547 10.22 -10.25 13.60
CA ASP A 547 9.97 -9.32 14.71
C ASP A 547 8.69 -8.48 14.53
N ILE A 548 8.18 -8.34 13.31
CA ILE A 548 7.08 -7.37 13.05
C ILE A 548 5.83 -7.64 13.89
N THR A 549 5.46 -8.90 14.11
CA THR A 549 4.27 -9.24 14.90
C THR A 549 4.42 -8.83 16.36
N SER A 550 5.57 -9.09 16.98
CA SER A 550 5.83 -8.73 18.37
C SER A 550 5.92 -7.21 18.52
N LEU A 551 6.67 -6.55 17.64
CA LEU A 551 6.82 -5.09 17.63
C LEU A 551 5.48 -4.38 17.42
N TRP A 552 4.65 -4.86 16.47
CA TRP A 552 3.34 -4.25 16.22
C TRP A 552 2.46 -4.38 17.44
N ARG A 553 2.35 -5.58 18.02
CA ARG A 553 1.50 -5.82 19.20
C ARG A 553 2.00 -5.07 20.44
N GLN A 554 3.31 -4.94 20.63
CA GLN A 554 3.89 -4.16 21.71
C GLN A 554 3.51 -2.68 21.58
N GLN A 555 3.62 -2.12 20.37
CA GLN A 555 3.23 -0.74 20.10
C GLN A 555 1.72 -0.53 20.25
N SER A 556 0.90 -1.51 19.83
CA SER A 556 -0.55 -1.49 20.04
C SER A 556 -0.92 -1.54 21.53
N GLY A 557 -0.23 -2.37 22.30
CA GLY A 557 -0.49 -2.59 23.73
C GLY A 557 -0.06 -1.40 24.60
N ALA A 558 1.00 -0.70 24.22
CA ALA A 558 1.45 0.51 24.92
C ALA A 558 0.41 1.65 24.93
N PHE A 559 -0.59 1.63 24.04
CA PHE A 559 -1.71 2.57 24.07
C PHE A 559 -2.88 2.13 24.96
N VAL A 560 -2.85 0.90 25.47
CA VAL A 560 -3.97 0.28 26.19
C VAL A 560 -3.68 0.16 27.69
N THR A 561 -2.41 0.15 28.11
CA THR A 561 -2.01 -0.14 29.49
C THR A 561 -2.30 0.95 30.53
N ASP A 562 -2.61 2.19 30.16
CA ASP A 562 -2.80 3.26 31.17
C ASP A 562 -4.27 3.55 31.52
N GLU A 563 -5.25 3.10 30.72
CA GLU A 563 -6.69 3.33 30.99
C GLU A 563 -7.47 2.03 31.26
N GLU A 564 -7.12 0.89 30.64
CA GLU A 564 -7.85 -0.38 30.88
C GLU A 564 -7.47 -1.04 32.23
N GLU A 565 -6.27 -0.79 32.77
CA GLU A 565 -5.84 -1.38 34.07
C GLU A 565 -6.48 -0.68 35.29
N GLN A 566 -7.11 0.49 35.13
CA GLN A 566 -7.94 1.12 36.17
C GLN A 566 -9.45 0.94 35.96
N GLN A 567 -9.91 0.63 34.74
CA GLN A 567 -11.32 0.39 34.44
C GLN A 567 -11.77 -1.08 34.63
N GLU A 568 -10.86 -2.05 34.76
CA GLU A 568 -11.24 -3.44 35.08
C GLU A 568 -11.58 -3.68 36.57
N GLN A 569 -11.48 -2.66 37.44
CA GLN A 569 -11.85 -2.76 38.86
C GLN A 569 -13.06 -1.92 39.31
N GLU A 570 -13.53 -0.97 38.49
CA GLU A 570 -14.74 -0.18 38.77
C GLU A 570 -15.57 0.00 37.49
N GLU A 571 -16.45 -0.95 37.16
CA GLU A 571 -17.79 -0.71 36.59
C GLU A 571 -18.45 -2.02 36.13
N THR A 572 -19.01 -2.76 37.09
CA THR A 572 -20.41 -3.17 36.97
C THR A 572 -21.29 -1.93 37.13
N ASP A 573 -21.35 -1.06 36.13
CA ASP A 573 -22.53 -0.26 35.78
C ASP A 573 -22.22 0.69 34.60
N THR A 574 -22.77 0.34 33.42
CA THR A 574 -23.05 1.24 32.28
C THR A 574 -21.94 2.13 31.70
N SER A 575 -21.49 1.84 30.48
CA SER A 575 -21.80 2.67 29.28
C SER A 575 -21.05 2.22 28.02
N ALA A 576 -21.62 2.56 26.87
CA ALA A 576 -20.97 2.51 25.58
C ALA A 576 -19.93 3.64 25.47
N LEU A 577 -18.65 3.28 25.33
CA LEU A 577 -17.58 4.19 24.88
C LEU A 577 -17.81 4.58 23.41
N SER A 578 -18.67 5.56 23.18
CA SER A 578 -18.46 6.52 22.10
C SER A 578 -17.56 7.63 22.64
N CYS A 579 -16.76 8.28 21.80
CA CYS A 579 -16.06 9.53 22.10
C CYS A 579 -17.05 10.67 22.43
N LYS A 580 -17.80 10.53 23.52
CA LYS A 580 -18.53 11.63 24.13
C LYS A 580 -17.48 12.44 24.85
N LEU A 581 -17.25 13.64 24.32
CA LEU A 581 -16.77 14.75 25.12
C LEU A 581 -17.40 14.65 26.51
N ASP A 582 -16.53 14.69 27.51
CA ASP A 582 -16.79 14.70 28.93
C ASP A 582 -17.72 15.88 29.31
N GLN A 583 -19.01 15.76 29.02
CA GLN A 583 -20.02 16.80 29.26
C GLN A 583 -20.72 16.66 30.61
N THR A 584 -20.28 15.75 31.48
CA THR A 584 -20.94 15.49 32.76
C THR A 584 -20.04 15.74 33.97
N ASN A 585 -19.23 16.80 33.94
CA ASN A 585 -18.89 17.49 35.18
C ASN A 585 -19.91 18.61 35.42
N LYS A 586 -20.86 18.34 36.31
CA LYS A 586 -21.82 19.32 36.84
C LYS A 586 -21.18 20.36 37.76
N ASP A 587 -19.87 20.28 37.98
CA ASP A 587 -19.09 21.24 38.75
C ASP A 587 -18.40 22.28 37.84
N GLY A 588 -19.15 22.90 36.93
CA GLY A 588 -18.91 24.26 36.39
C GLY A 588 -17.57 24.62 35.70
N VAL A 589 -16.56 23.74 35.66
CA VAL A 589 -15.26 24.02 35.04
C VAL A 589 -15.13 23.14 33.81
N ALA A 590 -15.50 23.69 32.66
CA ALA A 590 -15.32 23.02 31.37
C ALA A 590 -13.84 22.64 31.21
N SER A 591 -13.55 21.33 31.23
CA SER A 591 -12.26 20.78 30.84
C SER A 591 -11.99 21.21 29.39
N MET A 592 -11.09 22.17 29.19
CA MET A 592 -10.72 22.59 27.85
C MET A 592 -10.13 21.38 27.10
N PRO A 593 -10.54 21.15 25.84
CA PRO A 593 -10.04 20.02 25.07
C PRO A 593 -8.52 20.09 25.00
N ARG A 594 -7.85 19.00 25.40
CA ARG A 594 -6.38 18.88 25.31
C ARG A 594 -5.98 18.99 23.84
N VAL A 595 -5.24 20.04 23.49
CA VAL A 595 -4.71 20.24 22.15
C VAL A 595 -3.35 19.54 22.04
N LYS A 596 -3.01 18.94 20.90
CA LYS A 596 -1.72 18.21 20.77
C LYS A 596 -0.51 19.12 21.03
N CYS A 597 -0.55 20.32 20.49
CA CYS A 597 0.49 21.33 20.68
C CYS A 597 -0.17 22.66 21.06
N PRO A 598 -0.13 23.08 22.34
CA PRO A 598 -0.74 24.33 22.78
C PRO A 598 -0.07 25.56 22.17
N PHE A 599 1.16 25.41 21.66
CA PHE A 599 1.79 26.38 20.76
C PHE A 599 2.20 25.70 19.47
N SER A 600 1.84 26.28 18.33
CA SER A 600 2.44 25.91 17.06
C SER A 600 2.40 27.06 16.06
N TRP A 601 3.56 27.38 15.50
CA TRP A 601 3.68 28.28 14.36
C TRP A 601 4.76 27.74 13.42
N VAL A 602 4.46 27.70 12.13
CA VAL A 602 5.44 27.41 11.08
C VAL A 602 5.14 28.34 9.92
N SER A 603 6.14 29.06 9.46
CA SER A 603 6.02 29.92 8.28
C SER A 603 5.63 29.09 7.05
N GLY A 604 4.76 29.65 6.22
CA GLY A 604 4.32 29.07 4.95
C GLY A 604 3.07 28.21 5.05
N LEU A 605 2.62 27.82 6.25
CA LEU A 605 1.49 26.90 6.41
C LEU A 605 0.11 27.56 6.19
N SER A 606 -0.04 28.86 6.45
CA SER A 606 -1.28 29.59 6.16
C SER A 606 -1.04 31.07 5.86
N LEU A 607 -2.01 31.72 5.21
CA LEU A 607 -1.96 33.17 4.93
C LEU A 607 -1.79 34.00 6.21
N GLN A 608 -2.42 33.59 7.31
CA GLN A 608 -2.28 34.25 8.61
C GLN A 608 -0.86 34.05 9.18
N GLN A 609 -0.30 32.84 9.09
CA GLN A 609 1.05 32.55 9.59
C GLN A 609 2.18 33.18 8.75
N ASN A 610 1.85 33.76 7.58
CA ASN A 610 2.75 34.56 6.76
C ASN A 610 2.55 36.08 6.94
N ASN A 611 1.64 36.51 7.81
CA ASN A 611 1.44 37.92 8.11
C ASN A 611 2.39 38.35 9.24
N VAL A 612 3.31 39.27 8.94
CA VAL A 612 4.33 39.77 9.90
C VAL A 612 3.70 40.28 11.19
N THR A 613 2.60 41.04 11.10
CA THR A 613 1.92 41.62 12.26
C THR A 613 1.30 40.53 13.12
N PHE A 614 0.59 39.58 12.50
CA PHE A 614 -0.02 38.46 13.21
C PHE A 614 1.04 37.62 13.95
N VAL A 615 2.15 37.29 13.30
CA VAL A 615 3.21 36.49 13.92
C VAL A 615 3.86 37.25 15.07
N LYS A 616 4.13 38.55 14.90
CA LYS A 616 4.64 39.41 15.98
C LYS A 616 3.70 39.41 17.17
N GLU A 617 2.41 39.65 16.97
CA GLU A 617 1.40 39.65 18.03
C GLU A 617 1.29 38.27 18.69
N TYR A 618 1.29 37.20 17.90
CA TYR A 618 1.20 35.82 18.38
C TYR A 618 2.38 35.44 19.29
N PHE A 619 3.59 35.82 18.92
CA PHE A 619 4.79 35.61 19.73
C PHE A 619 4.88 36.58 20.91
N LEU A 620 4.40 37.82 20.79
CA LEU A 620 4.48 38.82 21.86
C LEU A 620 3.70 38.42 23.11
N VAL A 621 2.67 37.58 22.98
CA VAL A 621 1.94 37.00 24.13
C VAL A 621 2.83 36.04 24.95
N GLN A 622 3.79 35.38 24.30
CA GLN A 622 4.68 34.39 24.91
C GLN A 622 6.11 34.93 25.12
N SER A 623 6.50 36.01 24.46
CA SER A 623 7.89 36.51 24.46
C SER A 623 8.14 37.40 25.68
N SER A 624 9.17 37.09 26.47
CA SER A 624 9.68 37.99 27.51
C SER A 624 10.84 38.85 27.02
N ILE A 625 11.66 38.35 26.08
CA ILE A 625 12.76 39.11 25.46
C ILE A 625 12.81 38.79 23.97
N TRP A 626 12.90 39.82 23.14
CA TRP A 626 13.12 39.71 21.70
C TRP A 626 14.14 40.75 21.24
N GLU A 627 15.33 40.74 21.86
CA GLU A 627 16.39 41.72 21.59
C GLU A 627 17.37 41.18 20.55
N GLY A 628 17.68 41.99 19.54
CA GLY A 628 18.64 41.63 18.49
C GLY A 628 18.12 40.63 17.45
N TRP A 629 16.82 40.35 17.42
CA TRP A 629 16.19 39.52 16.39
C TRP A 629 15.01 40.25 15.77
N GLU A 630 14.71 39.95 14.51
CA GLU A 630 13.58 40.52 13.79
C GLU A 630 12.91 39.49 12.89
N LEU A 631 11.65 39.74 12.53
CA LEU A 631 10.93 38.89 11.60
C LEU A 631 11.18 39.39 10.17
N SER A 632 11.90 38.60 9.36
CA SER A 632 12.24 38.92 7.97
C SER A 632 11.50 38.03 6.98
N GLY A 633 10.98 38.65 5.92
CA GLY A 633 10.32 38.01 4.79
C GLY A 633 11.22 37.71 3.60
N ASP A 634 12.56 37.69 3.77
CA ASP A 634 13.50 37.50 2.66
C ASP A 634 13.15 36.27 1.81
N GLY A 635 12.87 36.52 0.52
CA GLY A 635 12.52 35.49 -0.47
C GLY A 635 11.16 34.84 -0.24
N ASP A 636 10.16 35.60 0.20
CA ASP A 636 8.79 35.13 0.53
C ASP A 636 8.72 34.07 1.63
N LYS A 637 9.80 33.90 2.38
CA LYS A 637 9.90 32.96 3.49
C LYS A 637 9.97 33.76 4.77
N LEU A 638 8.88 33.84 5.53
CA LEU A 638 8.86 34.57 6.79
C LEU A 638 9.65 33.80 7.87
N GLY A 639 10.48 34.47 8.65
CA GLY A 639 11.20 33.81 9.73
C GLY A 639 11.91 34.80 10.64
N PHE A 640 12.22 34.37 11.86
CA PHE A 640 13.02 35.14 12.78
C PHE A 640 14.49 35.04 12.38
N VAL A 641 15.12 36.19 12.17
CA VAL A 641 16.55 36.32 11.86
C VAL A 641 17.20 37.27 12.86
N PRO A 642 18.50 37.08 13.19
CA PRO A 642 19.25 38.08 13.94
C PRO A 642 19.26 39.41 13.16
N SER A 643 19.00 40.51 13.85
CA SER A 643 19.12 41.85 13.27
C SER A 643 20.57 42.09 12.82
N PRO A 644 20.80 42.90 11.77
CA PRO A 644 22.15 43.19 11.29
C PRO A 644 23.07 43.70 12.42
N GLY A 645 24.18 43.00 12.65
CA GLY A 645 25.15 43.33 13.70
C GLY A 645 24.88 42.70 15.07
N ALA A 646 23.67 42.17 15.31
CA ALA A 646 23.29 41.53 16.56
C ALA A 646 24.09 40.25 16.86
N ALA A 647 24.60 39.57 15.82
CA ALA A 647 25.47 38.40 15.98
C ALA A 647 26.75 38.67 16.80
N LYS A 648 27.18 39.94 16.91
CA LYS A 648 28.34 40.35 17.71
C LYS A 648 27.97 40.78 19.13
N ASP A 649 26.68 40.93 19.39
CA ASP A 649 26.16 41.32 20.69
C ASP A 649 25.89 40.06 21.53
N ALA A 650 26.57 39.96 22.68
CA ALA A 650 26.40 38.82 23.57
C ALA A 650 24.98 38.73 24.14
N ASP A 651 24.21 39.83 24.08
CA ASP A 651 22.88 39.95 24.64
C ASP A 651 21.76 39.67 23.61
N ALA A 652 22.07 39.44 22.32
CA ALA A 652 21.07 39.17 21.29
C ALA A 652 20.45 37.77 21.42
N ARG A 653 19.22 37.70 21.93
CA ARG A 653 18.48 36.45 22.16
C ARG A 653 16.96 36.62 22.09
N ILE A 654 16.29 35.52 21.80
CA ILE A 654 14.83 35.38 21.94
C ILE A 654 14.55 34.51 23.16
N ILE A 655 13.71 34.99 24.07
CA ILE A 655 13.23 34.21 25.22
C ILE A 655 11.71 34.14 25.17
N LEU A 656 11.18 32.92 25.07
CA LEU A 656 9.76 32.61 25.05
C LEU A 656 9.38 31.90 26.34
N ASP A 657 8.42 32.47 27.05
CA ASP A 657 7.85 32.00 28.29
C ASP A 657 6.44 31.46 28.05
N PHE A 658 6.22 30.23 28.47
CA PHE A 658 4.97 29.50 28.29
C PHE A 658 4.42 29.01 29.63
N VAL A 659 3.10 29.04 29.79
CA VAL A 659 2.39 28.45 30.92
C VAL A 659 1.14 27.77 30.38
N TYR A 660 1.10 26.44 30.40
CA TYR A 660 0.00 25.67 29.80
C TYR A 660 -0.72 24.81 30.84
N SER A 661 -2.03 24.62 30.66
CA SER A 661 -2.87 23.76 31.50
C SER A 661 -2.66 22.26 31.25
N GLN A 662 -1.66 21.90 30.44
CA GLN A 662 -1.36 20.53 30.05
C GLN A 662 0.15 20.29 30.12
N LYS A 663 0.52 19.02 30.35
CA LYS A 663 1.91 18.58 30.51
C LYS A 663 2.67 18.68 29.19
N ILE A 664 3.85 19.26 29.16
CA ILE A 664 4.65 19.40 27.93
C ILE A 664 5.71 18.31 27.87
N GLN A 665 5.83 17.66 26.71
CA GLN A 665 6.72 16.53 26.47
C GLN A 665 7.80 16.81 25.43
N SER A 666 7.50 17.61 24.40
CA SER A 666 8.48 17.91 23.37
C SER A 666 8.39 19.33 22.83
N VAL A 667 9.51 19.80 22.29
CA VAL A 667 9.62 21.03 21.51
C VAL A 667 10.22 20.72 20.16
N THR A 668 9.56 21.16 19.09
CA THR A 668 10.08 21.03 17.73
C THR A 668 10.41 22.39 17.16
N PHE A 669 11.64 22.54 16.69
CA PHE A 669 12.10 23.72 15.95
C PHE A 669 12.01 23.47 14.46
N PHE A 670 11.58 24.47 13.71
CA PHE A 670 11.67 24.50 12.26
C PHE A 670 12.63 25.62 11.91
N PHE A 671 13.69 25.33 11.19
CA PHE A 671 14.73 26.31 10.87
C PHE A 671 15.23 26.12 9.46
N MET A 672 15.85 27.15 8.89
CA MET A 672 16.42 27.07 7.55
C MET A 672 17.91 26.81 7.66
N LYS A 673 18.42 25.85 6.87
CA LYS A 673 19.83 25.84 6.51
C LYS A 673 20.01 26.45 5.13
N SER A 674 21.10 27.17 4.94
CA SER A 674 21.42 27.78 3.65
C SER A 674 22.92 27.82 3.42
N TYR A 675 23.34 28.55 2.38
CA TYR A 675 24.69 28.63 1.87
C TYR A 675 25.08 30.09 1.62
N GLY A 676 26.37 30.33 1.42
CA GLY A 676 26.93 31.66 1.20
C GLY A 676 27.47 32.30 2.47
N THR A 677 28.16 33.42 2.30
CA THR A 677 28.99 34.04 3.34
C THR A 677 28.23 34.40 4.61
N LYS A 678 26.96 34.85 4.50
CA LYS A 678 26.11 35.17 5.66
C LYS A 678 25.85 33.97 6.56
N TRP A 679 25.77 32.78 5.97
CA TRP A 679 25.46 31.52 6.66
C TRP A 679 26.71 30.76 7.07
N GLU A 680 27.90 31.25 6.72
CA GLU A 680 29.15 30.60 7.07
C GLU A 680 29.30 30.54 8.59
N ASN A 681 29.54 29.34 9.11
CA ASN A 681 29.61 29.06 10.56
C ASN A 681 28.35 29.44 11.35
N SER A 682 27.19 29.59 10.68
CA SER A 682 25.90 29.84 11.32
C SER A 682 25.56 28.73 12.32
N GLU A 683 25.43 29.09 13.60
CA GLU A 683 25.10 28.16 14.68
C GLU A 683 24.20 28.82 15.73
N LEU A 684 23.10 28.14 16.05
CA LEU A 684 22.13 28.55 17.05
C LEU A 684 22.27 27.67 18.31
N GLU A 685 22.37 28.31 19.47
CA GLU A 685 22.20 27.67 20.77
C GLU A 685 20.71 27.79 21.19
N ALA A 686 20.06 26.65 21.44
CA ALA A 686 18.70 26.57 21.92
C ALA A 686 18.70 25.93 23.33
N LYS A 687 18.19 26.65 24.33
CA LYS A 687 18.09 26.18 25.71
C LYS A 687 16.64 26.10 26.14
N ILE A 688 16.30 25.01 26.85
CA ILE A 688 14.96 24.78 27.35
C ILE A 688 15.01 24.69 28.87
N TRP A 689 14.21 25.50 29.56
CA TRP A 689 14.15 25.57 31.01
C TRP A 689 12.74 25.27 31.53
N SER A 690 12.64 24.69 32.71
CA SER A 690 11.44 24.72 33.55
C SER A 690 11.66 25.61 34.76
N ALA A 691 10.65 26.37 35.16
CA ALA A 691 10.61 27.05 36.44
C ALA A 691 9.52 26.42 37.30
N PRO A 692 9.84 25.94 38.52
CA PRO A 692 8.84 25.41 39.41
C PRO A 692 7.81 26.47 39.80
N SER A 693 6.60 26.04 40.13
CA SER A 693 5.50 26.94 40.51
C SER A 693 5.74 27.68 41.84
N SER A 694 6.72 27.25 42.65
CA SER A 694 7.01 27.84 43.96
C SER A 694 7.99 29.02 43.87
N PRO A 695 7.64 30.20 44.41
CA PRO A 695 8.53 31.35 44.45
C PRO A 695 9.83 31.01 45.21
N GLY A 696 10.98 31.16 44.57
CA GLY A 696 12.30 30.93 45.17
C GLY A 696 13.02 29.66 44.75
N GLN A 697 12.40 28.77 43.95
CA GLN A 697 13.13 27.67 43.32
C GLN A 697 13.83 28.13 42.04
N GLN A 698 15.06 27.65 41.85
CA GLN A 698 15.89 27.97 40.69
C GLN A 698 15.34 27.29 39.43
N GLN A 699 15.45 27.95 38.26
CA GLN A 699 15.13 27.33 36.97
C GLN A 699 16.01 26.10 36.73
N VAL A 700 15.44 25.07 36.14
CA VAL A 700 16.12 23.81 35.79
C VAL A 700 16.29 23.76 34.27
N LEU A 701 17.52 23.59 33.79
CA LEU A 701 17.81 23.37 32.37
C LEU A 701 17.40 21.94 32.01
N LEU A 702 16.45 21.81 31.10
CA LEU A 702 15.94 20.52 30.62
C LEU A 702 16.74 19.97 29.45
N ASP A 703 17.10 20.82 28.48
CA ASP A 703 17.92 20.44 27.31
C ASP A 703 18.65 21.68 26.75
N GLU A 704 19.77 21.44 26.09
CA GLU A 704 20.60 22.42 25.39
C GLU A 704 21.10 21.83 24.07
N ARG A 705 20.85 22.53 22.95
CA ARG A 705 21.25 22.10 21.60
C ARG A 705 21.98 23.19 20.85
N TYR A 706 22.96 22.76 20.07
CA TYR A 706 23.68 23.59 19.10
C TYR A 706 23.27 23.14 17.69
N ILE A 707 22.65 24.04 16.93
CA ILE A 707 22.01 23.75 15.65
C ILE A 707 22.73 24.52 14.55
N LEU A 708 23.37 23.78 13.64
CA LEU A 708 24.05 24.37 12.48
C LEU A 708 23.05 24.87 11.43
N GLY A 709 23.16 26.15 11.07
CA GLY A 709 22.36 26.82 10.03
C GLY A 709 22.97 26.75 8.61
N THR A 710 24.10 26.08 8.43
CA THR A 710 24.82 26.04 7.16
C THR A 710 24.82 24.65 6.50
N HIS A 711 24.84 24.60 5.17
CA HIS A 711 25.09 23.38 4.40
C HIS A 711 25.75 23.69 3.04
N SER A 712 26.27 22.66 2.35
CA SER A 712 26.94 22.81 1.06
C SER A 712 26.01 22.87 -0.18
N LYS A 713 24.69 22.77 -0.01
CA LYS A 713 23.74 22.81 -1.13
C LYS A 713 23.49 24.25 -1.59
N ASN A 714 23.36 24.46 -2.91
CA ASN A 714 23.07 25.77 -3.51
C ASN A 714 21.56 26.13 -3.48
N THR A 715 20.82 25.68 -2.46
CA THR A 715 19.40 26.03 -2.25
C THR A 715 19.13 26.06 -0.76
N SER A 716 18.27 26.96 -0.28
CA SER A 716 17.88 26.98 1.15
C SER A 716 16.76 25.99 1.42
N GLU A 717 16.95 25.13 2.41
CA GLU A 717 16.01 24.07 2.80
C GLU A 717 15.59 24.26 4.26
N MET A 718 14.34 23.89 4.57
CA MET A 718 13.83 23.85 5.94
C MET A 718 14.21 22.50 6.57
N TYR A 719 14.65 22.54 7.81
CA TYR A 719 15.00 21.40 8.65
C TYR A 719 14.17 21.46 9.94
N THR A 720 14.02 20.31 10.59
CA THR A 720 13.33 20.18 11.87
C THR A 720 14.23 19.50 12.89
N GLU A 721 14.18 19.97 14.12
CA GLU A 721 14.82 19.33 15.27
C GLU A 721 13.76 19.17 16.36
N GLU A 722 13.49 17.93 16.78
CA GLU A 722 12.61 17.65 17.91
C GLU A 722 13.44 17.34 19.16
N ILE A 723 13.19 18.10 20.22
CA ILE A 723 13.69 17.84 21.56
C ILE A 723 12.58 17.17 22.36
N VAL A 724 12.76 15.87 22.64
CA VAL A 724 11.94 15.15 23.63
C VAL A 724 12.55 15.40 25.00
N LEU A 725 11.79 16.07 25.88
CA LEU A 725 12.28 16.47 27.20
C LEU A 725 12.45 15.23 28.08
N SER A 726 13.64 15.05 28.67
CA SER A 726 13.92 13.97 29.61
C SER A 726 13.03 14.07 30.85
N GLU A 727 12.75 15.29 31.30
CA GLU A 727 11.78 15.61 32.33
C GLU A 727 10.64 16.43 31.71
N ARG A 728 9.44 15.85 31.73
CA ARG A 728 8.23 16.49 31.23
C ARG A 728 7.83 17.65 32.14
N VAL A 729 7.38 18.76 31.57
CA VAL A 729 6.98 19.95 32.33
C VAL A 729 5.52 19.81 32.73
N ASP A 730 5.22 19.82 34.03
CA ASP A 730 3.85 19.61 34.50
C ASP A 730 2.92 20.77 34.15
N ALA A 731 1.63 20.48 34.07
CA ALA A 731 0.60 21.47 33.82
C ALA A 731 0.68 22.62 34.85
N GLY A 732 0.64 23.86 34.36
CA GLY A 732 0.72 25.08 35.16
C GLY A 732 2.13 25.50 35.56
N GLN A 733 3.16 24.69 35.29
CA GLN A 733 4.56 25.13 35.47
C GLN A 733 4.98 26.06 34.35
N LYS A 734 5.93 26.95 34.66
CA LYS A 734 6.50 27.85 33.66
C LYS A 734 7.53 27.09 32.85
N PHE A 735 7.44 27.22 31.55
CA PHE A 735 8.30 26.61 30.55
C PHE A 735 8.97 27.72 29.76
N GLN A 736 10.29 27.67 29.56
CA GLN A 736 11.01 28.73 28.84
C GLN A 736 11.89 28.14 27.74
N VAL A 737 11.89 28.79 26.58
CA VAL A 737 12.76 28.46 25.44
C VAL A 737 13.59 29.70 25.11
N GLU A 738 14.92 29.54 25.12
CA GLU A 738 15.89 30.58 24.79
C GLU A 738 16.62 30.22 23.50
N PHE A 739 16.71 31.18 22.58
CA PHE A 739 17.47 31.08 21.34
C PHE A 739 18.55 32.15 21.29
N LYS A 740 19.79 31.72 21.05
CA LYS A 740 20.95 32.61 20.92
C LYS A 740 21.76 32.24 19.70
N LEU A 741 22.13 33.23 18.89
CA LEU A 741 23.09 33.00 17.81
C LEU A 741 24.49 32.96 18.42
N VAL A 742 25.18 31.82 18.30
CA VAL A 742 26.53 31.62 18.86
C VAL A 742 27.62 31.55 17.79
N GLY A 743 27.23 31.35 16.53
CA GLY A 743 28.14 31.34 15.37
C GLY A 743 27.52 31.96 14.12
N GLY A 744 28.38 32.52 13.26
CA GLY A 744 28.01 33.09 11.95
C GLY A 744 27.38 34.48 12.03
N GLU A 745 26.85 34.97 10.90
CA GLU A 745 26.22 36.30 10.81
C GLU A 745 24.68 36.24 10.83
N THR A 746 24.10 35.10 10.46
CA THR A 746 22.66 34.92 10.35
C THR A 746 22.26 33.51 10.74
N PHE A 747 20.99 33.34 11.09
CA PHE A 747 20.28 32.07 11.24
C PHE A 747 18.80 32.38 11.00
N LYS A 748 17.99 31.42 10.55
CA LYS A 748 16.56 31.68 10.34
C LYS A 748 15.69 30.63 11.01
N LEU A 749 15.01 31.02 12.08
CA LEU A 749 13.98 30.22 12.73
C LEU A 749 12.66 30.42 11.98
N MET A 750 12.16 29.33 11.41
CA MET A 750 10.99 29.28 10.53
C MET A 750 9.74 28.77 11.25
N GLY A 751 9.87 28.23 12.46
CA GLY A 751 8.76 27.67 13.20
C GLY A 751 9.15 27.13 14.56
N LEU A 752 8.14 26.96 15.41
CA LEU A 752 8.23 26.39 16.75
C LEU A 752 6.91 25.69 17.09
N ALA A 753 7.00 24.48 17.61
CA ALA A 753 5.88 23.77 18.21
C ALA A 753 6.25 23.30 19.62
N VAL A 754 5.36 23.52 20.58
CA VAL A 754 5.48 23.05 21.97
C VAL A 754 4.32 22.10 22.21
N CYS A 755 4.62 20.82 22.48
CA CYS A 755 3.65 19.73 22.41
C CYS A 755 3.56 18.89 23.68
N SER A 756 2.38 18.33 23.90
CA SER A 756 2.02 17.53 25.08
C SER A 756 2.15 16.04 24.91
#